data_AF-A0A7X8X9M3-F1
#
_entry.id   AF-A0A7X8X9M3-F1
#
_cell.length_a   1.000
_cell.length_b   1.000
_cell.length_c   1.000
_cell.angle_alpha   90.00
_cell.angle_beta   90.00
_cell.angle_gamma   90.00
#
_symmetry.space_group_name_H-M   'P 1'
#
loop_
_entity.id
_entity.type
_entity.pdbx_description
1 polymer ?
#
loop_
_entity_poly.entity_id
_entity_poly.type
_entity_poly.pdbx_seq_one_letter_code
_entity_poly.pdbx_strand_id
1 'polypeptide(L)'
;FDIEQTAYKGNGQAAVMLIFPAGSGLLATPDFNASGWKHVNIPMDVRTLKSLGSQNSPALGEIKEIRFSLFSALKTPGQHLSIANLEFHPPVTEEGSVTVAGYRYNAAPTRGDNSCTWLTDGKVDRERQVFFREYSDEPDITFDLGALYLIRKFELEAIAVPSQNISEILLYTSFDGKDWKMAKHIPNLDAGTEEKQYCIAADQINLLARYIRVHAGRNRTDFPLRFAEITFSGKLPTDAEMAMATAQQYDLGPELPAPNEGDYWKFSSPDGTVWIHRQSGILVRYEQQGRLLTERLFSRYELSDGKNPVKADAYSDQVLSGKLESPGVFLVTTTNPALPGITFEHRYRWVAEGLSVELSFVSKRTDRKILFTATEVVLPQELRKGGLYETWGAGHDVQHKFAHEITFDFPADSGPVTIFEAPELPLTLLHYRFKYNDRYVQIGSGVVTVSGFGDKRTIFTATGWILGDGLFALTSDGASGKVESRLTVQTGDLTDAFEHYLALPEVKQFRSQIKRASWLKDLRYYSTGPGWDGPFGDNMQRAAENASAMIREGWVNLNTALVQFPWGDFPTSGEVDILRGGKIQVHELQQKLRQIKNYPVKDSQYTWLWSAAWNSKIYQEHPDWFIRYNAQGNETSFFPGYSQNFYRLVGIPESRAEIVRS
;
A
#
# COMPACT_ATOMS: atom_id res chain seq x y z
N PHE A 1 -11.70 -8.30 37.52
CA PHE A 1 -12.09 -7.59 38.76
C PHE A 1 -12.82 -6.33 38.37
N ASP A 2 -13.91 -5.97 39.02
CA ASP A 2 -14.53 -4.64 38.95
C ASP A 2 -14.18 -3.85 40.21
N ILE A 3 -13.57 -2.68 40.02
CA ILE A 3 -13.12 -1.81 41.12
C ILE A 3 -13.87 -0.48 41.06
N GLU A 4 -14.58 -0.15 42.13
CA GLU A 4 -15.29 1.13 42.29
C GLU A 4 -14.63 1.96 43.41
N GLN A 5 -14.28 3.21 43.11
CA GLN A 5 -13.79 4.18 44.09
C GLN A 5 -14.69 5.42 44.12
N THR A 6 -15.19 5.76 45.32
CA THR A 6 -16.16 6.86 45.51
C THR A 6 -15.52 8.20 45.91
N ALA A 7 -14.19 8.28 46.06
CA ALA A 7 -13.57 9.36 46.85
C ALA A 7 -12.47 10.20 46.16
N TYR A 8 -11.98 9.88 44.95
CA TYR A 8 -10.84 10.61 44.35
C TYR A 8 -11.01 10.93 42.86
N LYS A 9 -10.54 12.11 42.46
CA LYS A 9 -10.31 12.53 41.06
C LYS A 9 -8.81 12.66 40.84
N GLY A 10 -8.20 11.73 40.10
CA GLY A 10 -6.79 11.78 39.69
C GLY A 10 -6.24 10.40 39.28
N ASN A 11 -5.02 10.35 38.76
CA ASN A 11 -4.41 9.10 38.30
C ASN A 11 -4.00 8.22 39.49
N GLY A 12 -4.43 6.96 39.47
CA GLY A 12 -4.06 5.94 40.44
C GLY A 12 -2.93 5.04 39.92
N GLN A 13 -2.23 4.34 40.81
CA GLN A 13 -1.43 3.18 40.46
C GLN A 13 -1.81 2.04 41.40
N ALA A 14 -2.19 0.91 40.82
CA ALA A 14 -2.38 -0.34 41.53
C ALA A 14 -1.41 -1.40 41.03
N ALA A 15 -1.12 -2.35 41.91
CA ALA A 15 -0.53 -3.63 41.59
C ALA A 15 -1.51 -4.72 42.00
N VAL A 16 -1.74 -5.68 41.12
CA VAL A 16 -2.43 -6.93 41.45
C VAL A 16 -1.41 -8.04 41.33
N MET A 17 -1.20 -8.78 42.41
CA MET A 17 -0.22 -9.85 42.50
C MET A 17 -0.91 -11.19 42.66
N LEU A 18 -0.52 -12.18 41.86
CA LEU A 18 -0.88 -13.59 42.04
C LEU A 18 0.29 -14.27 42.72
N ILE A 19 0.08 -14.84 43.91
CA ILE A 19 1.14 -15.47 44.71
C ILE A 19 0.88 -16.98 44.76
N PHE A 20 1.93 -17.75 44.46
CA PHE A 20 1.92 -19.20 44.46
C PHE A 20 2.52 -19.77 45.77
N PRO A 21 2.29 -21.06 46.10
CA PRO A 21 2.71 -21.66 47.37
C PRO A 21 4.20 -21.53 47.72
N ALA A 22 5.07 -21.43 46.71
CA ALA A 22 6.52 -21.27 46.88
C ALA A 22 6.98 -19.82 47.11
N GLY A 23 6.07 -18.85 47.21
CA GLY A 23 6.40 -17.43 47.34
C GLY A 23 6.82 -16.76 46.03
N SER A 24 6.85 -17.51 44.92
CA SER A 24 6.85 -16.96 43.57
C SER A 24 5.52 -16.28 43.26
N GLY A 25 5.55 -15.32 42.34
CA GLY A 25 4.33 -14.62 41.97
C GLY A 25 4.39 -13.93 40.62
N LEU A 26 3.22 -13.52 40.16
CA LEU A 26 3.00 -12.73 38.96
C LEU A 26 2.38 -11.39 39.33
N LEU A 27 2.66 -10.34 38.58
CA LEU A 27 2.30 -8.96 38.85
C LEU A 27 1.66 -8.32 37.61
N ALA A 28 0.49 -7.71 37.80
CA ALA A 28 -0.09 -6.72 36.90
C ALA A 28 0.00 -5.34 37.53
N THR A 29 0.36 -4.32 36.76
CA THR A 29 0.35 -2.91 37.19
C THR A 29 -0.59 -2.11 36.28
N PRO A 30 -1.92 -2.20 36.47
CA PRO A 30 -2.85 -1.45 35.64
C PRO A 30 -2.70 0.06 35.89
N ASP A 31 -2.67 0.82 34.80
CA ASP A 31 -2.65 2.29 34.84
C ASP A 31 -4.06 2.84 34.81
N PHE A 32 -4.26 3.89 35.60
CA PHE A 32 -5.57 4.36 35.97
C PHE A 32 -5.76 5.85 35.60
N ASN A 33 -6.53 6.14 34.54
CA ASN A 33 -6.89 7.47 34.02
C ASN A 33 -7.94 8.27 34.86
N ALA A 34 -7.84 9.60 34.81
CA ALA A 34 -8.38 10.57 35.78
C ALA A 34 -9.92 10.76 35.86
N SER A 35 -10.70 10.15 35.00
CA SER A 35 -12.16 10.34 34.94
C SER A 35 -12.91 9.34 35.82
N GLY A 36 -12.76 9.43 37.14
CA GLY A 36 -13.61 8.76 38.14
C GLY A 36 -13.82 7.26 37.92
N TRP A 37 -12.99 6.47 38.61
CA TRP A 37 -12.94 5.02 38.71
C TRP A 37 -14.28 4.39 39.12
N LYS A 38 -15.28 4.32 38.23
CA LYS A 38 -16.57 3.68 38.52
C LYS A 38 -16.58 2.19 38.17
N HIS A 39 -15.95 1.80 37.07
CA HIS A 39 -15.78 0.40 36.67
C HIS A 39 -14.45 0.23 35.96
N VAL A 40 -13.65 -0.72 36.43
CA VAL A 40 -12.29 -0.98 35.95
C VAL A 40 -12.17 -2.47 35.82
N ASN A 41 -12.15 -2.95 34.59
CA ASN A 41 -11.89 -4.35 34.35
C ASN A 41 -10.37 -4.59 34.31
N ILE A 42 -9.86 -5.40 35.24
CA ILE A 42 -8.47 -5.88 35.21
C ILE A 42 -8.48 -7.35 34.79
N PRO A 43 -8.36 -7.62 33.48
CA PRO A 43 -8.23 -8.98 32.97
C PRO A 43 -6.82 -9.51 33.30
N MET A 44 -6.76 -10.75 33.77
CA MET A 44 -5.51 -11.39 34.21
C MET A 44 -5.24 -12.66 33.41
N ASP A 45 -4.41 -12.52 32.38
CA ASP A 45 -3.81 -13.66 31.68
C ASP A 45 -2.40 -13.90 32.23
N VAL A 46 -2.19 -15.00 32.94
CA VAL A 46 -0.90 -15.37 33.57
C VAL A 46 0.27 -15.35 32.59
N ARG A 47 0.03 -15.58 31.29
CA ARG A 47 1.04 -15.55 30.23
C ARG A 47 1.56 -14.13 29.94
N THR A 48 0.79 -13.11 30.30
CA THR A 48 1.09 -11.69 30.05
C THR A 48 1.61 -10.95 31.30
N LEU A 49 1.60 -11.62 32.46
CA LEU A 49 1.99 -11.00 33.72
C LEU A 49 3.50 -11.04 33.95
N LYS A 50 4.02 -10.01 34.61
CA LYS A 50 5.44 -9.95 34.96
C LYS A 50 5.73 -10.80 36.18
N SER A 51 6.88 -11.46 36.23
CA SER A 51 7.33 -12.11 37.46
C SER A 51 7.49 -11.11 38.60
N LEU A 52 7.16 -11.54 39.82
CA LEU A 52 7.38 -10.74 41.02
C LEU A 52 8.89 -10.69 41.34
N GLY A 53 9.47 -9.48 41.30
CA GLY A 53 10.90 -9.27 41.58
C GLY A 53 11.83 -9.75 40.45
N SER A 54 13.03 -10.21 40.79
CA SER A 54 14.05 -10.69 39.84
C SER A 54 13.89 -12.16 39.44
N GLN A 55 12.67 -12.71 39.52
CA GLN A 55 12.41 -14.11 39.19
C GLN A 55 12.28 -14.30 37.67
N ASN A 56 13.15 -15.10 37.05
CA ASN A 56 13.10 -15.31 35.60
C ASN A 56 12.02 -16.31 35.16
N SER A 57 11.51 -17.16 36.05
CA SER A 57 10.44 -18.13 35.75
C SER A 57 9.72 -18.55 37.04
N PRO A 58 8.59 -17.92 37.41
CA PRO A 58 7.84 -18.31 38.60
C PRO A 58 7.24 -19.71 38.39
N ALA A 59 7.39 -20.59 39.38
CA ALA A 59 6.71 -21.89 39.37
C ALA A 59 5.19 -21.66 39.41
N LEU A 60 4.51 -21.96 38.32
CA LEU A 60 3.06 -21.86 38.20
C LEU A 60 2.40 -23.07 38.89
N GLY A 61 1.31 -22.82 39.62
CA GLY A 61 0.53 -23.83 40.34
C GLY A 61 -0.82 -23.25 40.76
N GLU A 62 -1.50 -23.87 41.73
CA GLU A 62 -2.68 -23.25 42.32
C GLU A 62 -2.32 -21.89 42.94
N ILE A 63 -3.12 -20.86 42.63
CA ILE A 63 -2.94 -19.52 43.21
C ILE A 63 -3.28 -19.61 44.70
N LYS A 64 -2.29 -19.33 45.55
CA LYS A 64 -2.47 -19.31 47.01
C LYS A 64 -3.12 -18.01 47.49
N GLU A 65 -2.75 -16.89 46.89
CA GLU A 65 -3.19 -15.56 47.31
C GLU A 65 -3.26 -14.60 46.11
N ILE A 66 -4.33 -13.80 46.03
CA ILE A 66 -4.42 -12.65 45.14
C ILE A 66 -4.31 -11.39 46.00
N ARG A 67 -3.25 -10.60 45.79
CA ARG A 67 -2.97 -9.40 46.59
C ARG A 67 -3.13 -8.14 45.76
N PHE A 68 -3.94 -7.21 46.27
CA PHE A 68 -4.07 -5.86 45.73
C PHE A 68 -3.18 -4.91 46.53
N SER A 69 -2.36 -4.12 45.84
CA SER A 69 -1.54 -3.05 46.43
C SER A 69 -1.81 -1.74 45.73
N LEU A 70 -2.20 -0.73 46.48
CA LEU A 70 -2.65 0.56 45.97
C LEU A 70 -1.64 1.63 46.42
N PHE A 71 -0.89 2.20 45.48
CA PHE A 71 0.23 3.08 45.82
C PHE A 71 -0.16 4.56 45.98
N SER A 72 -1.25 5.00 45.35
CA SER A 72 -1.62 6.43 45.32
C SER A 72 -3.08 6.75 45.64
N ALA A 73 -3.97 5.76 45.77
CA ALA A 73 -5.42 5.97 45.84
C ALA A 73 -6.01 6.12 47.26
N LEU A 74 -5.27 5.75 48.33
CA LEU A 74 -5.77 5.71 49.71
C LEU A 74 -4.78 6.40 50.68
N LYS A 75 -4.69 7.74 50.61
CA LYS A 75 -3.74 8.53 51.42
C LYS A 75 -4.29 8.95 52.79
N THR A 76 -5.58 8.76 53.04
CA THR A 76 -6.27 9.28 54.23
C THR A 76 -6.98 8.15 54.97
N PRO A 77 -6.92 8.10 56.31
CA PRO A 77 -7.67 7.12 57.10
C PRO A 77 -9.17 7.14 56.77
N GLY A 78 -9.80 5.97 56.61
CA GLY A 78 -11.24 5.82 56.34
C GLY A 78 -11.60 5.66 54.85
N GLN A 79 -10.66 5.84 53.93
CA GLN A 79 -10.87 5.54 52.51
C GLN A 79 -10.89 4.01 52.31
N HIS A 80 -11.87 3.53 51.56
CA HIS A 80 -12.00 2.13 51.17
C HIS A 80 -12.26 2.03 49.67
N LEU A 81 -11.95 0.85 49.12
CA LEU A 81 -12.15 0.50 47.72
C LEU A 81 -13.02 -0.76 47.71
N SER A 82 -14.10 -0.73 46.94
CA SER A 82 -14.97 -1.89 46.79
C SER A 82 -14.54 -2.69 45.58
N ILE A 83 -14.34 -3.99 45.76
CA ILE A 83 -14.29 -4.93 44.65
C ILE A 83 -15.73 -5.37 44.43
N ALA A 84 -16.37 -4.78 43.42
CA ALA A 84 -17.79 -5.00 43.15
C ALA A 84 -18.05 -6.41 42.60
N ASN A 85 -17.11 -6.96 41.82
CA ASN A 85 -17.21 -8.29 41.25
C ASN A 85 -15.84 -8.94 40.99
N LEU A 86 -15.77 -10.26 41.19
CA LEU A 86 -14.63 -11.11 40.83
C LEU A 86 -15.18 -12.32 40.08
N GLU A 87 -14.92 -12.36 38.77
CA GLU A 87 -15.28 -13.48 37.91
C GLU A 87 -14.01 -14.20 37.44
N PHE A 88 -14.02 -15.52 37.57
CA PHE A 88 -13.03 -16.40 36.96
C PHE A 88 -13.64 -16.96 35.69
N HIS A 89 -13.18 -16.50 34.53
CA HIS A 89 -13.64 -17.04 33.28
C HIS A 89 -13.00 -18.42 33.06
N PRO A 90 -13.79 -19.47 32.77
CA PRO A 90 -13.21 -20.72 32.28
C PRO A 90 -12.46 -20.43 30.98
N PRO A 91 -11.40 -21.19 30.65
CA PRO A 91 -10.72 -21.04 29.38
C PRO A 91 -11.73 -21.29 28.24
N VAL A 92 -12.15 -20.22 27.57
CA VAL A 92 -13.02 -20.30 26.40
C VAL A 92 -12.14 -20.72 25.22
N THR A 93 -12.19 -22.01 24.89
CA THR A 93 -11.45 -22.60 23.75
C THR A 93 -12.24 -22.59 22.46
N GLU A 94 -13.55 -22.29 22.52
CA GLU A 94 -14.40 -22.15 21.34
C GLU A 94 -14.27 -20.75 20.74
N GLU A 95 -14.44 -20.67 19.42
CA GLU A 95 -14.39 -19.39 18.71
C GLU A 95 -15.68 -18.60 18.95
N GLY A 96 -15.55 -17.32 19.29
CA GLY A 96 -16.68 -16.43 19.58
C GLY A 96 -16.29 -14.96 19.54
N SER A 97 -17.25 -14.08 19.83
CA SER A 97 -16.99 -12.65 19.93
C SER A 97 -16.02 -12.36 21.09
N VAL A 98 -15.02 -11.52 20.83
CA VAL A 98 -14.02 -11.10 21.82
C VAL A 98 -14.49 -9.78 22.43
N THR A 99 -14.68 -9.79 23.75
CA THR A 99 -15.02 -8.57 24.49
C THR A 99 -13.80 -7.66 24.59
N VAL A 100 -13.92 -6.44 24.09
CA VAL A 100 -12.90 -5.40 24.23
C VAL A 100 -12.97 -4.85 25.65
N ALA A 101 -11.85 -4.89 26.39
CA ALA A 101 -11.77 -4.35 27.74
C ALA A 101 -11.78 -2.80 27.75
N GLY A 102 -11.21 -2.19 26.72
CA GLY A 102 -11.30 -0.77 26.44
C GLY A 102 -10.49 -0.38 25.21
N TYR A 103 -10.63 0.86 24.76
CA TYR A 103 -9.80 1.40 23.69
C TYR A 103 -9.50 2.88 23.88
N ARG A 104 -8.55 3.39 23.10
CA ARG A 104 -8.19 4.80 23.06
C ARG A 104 -7.86 5.25 21.65
N TYR A 105 -8.13 6.52 21.38
CA TYR A 105 -7.65 7.20 20.19
C TYR A 105 -6.21 7.66 20.39
N ASN A 106 -5.31 7.28 19.49
CA ASN A 106 -3.97 7.86 19.42
C ASN A 106 -4.00 9.25 18.76
N ALA A 107 -4.93 9.44 17.80
CA ALA A 107 -5.35 10.73 17.28
C ALA A 107 -6.87 10.89 17.47
N ALA A 108 -7.30 11.93 18.19
CA ALA A 108 -8.71 12.11 18.56
C ALA A 108 -9.60 12.35 17.32
N PRO A 109 -10.84 11.82 17.30
CA PRO A 109 -11.78 12.12 16.23
C PRO A 109 -12.14 13.61 16.24
N THR A 110 -12.47 14.15 15.06
CA THR A 110 -12.95 15.53 14.95
C THR A 110 -14.30 15.70 15.67
N ARG A 111 -15.14 14.66 15.63
CA ARG A 111 -16.41 14.61 16.35
C ARG A 111 -16.79 13.15 16.65
N GLY A 112 -17.50 12.96 17.76
CA GLY A 112 -18.03 11.65 18.18
C GLY A 112 -17.18 11.00 19.26
N ASP A 113 -17.81 10.07 19.98
CA ASP A 113 -17.18 9.14 20.93
C ASP A 113 -16.08 9.68 21.88
N ASN A 114 -16.38 10.74 22.63
CA ASN A 114 -15.47 11.25 23.65
C ASN A 114 -15.24 10.27 24.82
N SER A 115 -16.13 9.28 24.99
CA SER A 115 -16.09 8.31 26.08
C SER A 115 -15.34 7.03 25.75
N CYS A 116 -14.92 6.82 24.49
CA CYS A 116 -14.34 5.56 24.02
C CYS A 116 -15.25 4.36 24.31
N THR A 117 -16.52 4.48 23.96
CA THR A 117 -17.51 3.40 24.14
C THR A 117 -18.33 3.10 22.89
N TRP A 118 -18.35 3.94 21.86
CA TRP A 118 -19.24 3.76 20.72
C TRP A 118 -18.79 2.65 19.77
N LEU A 119 -17.48 2.45 19.60
CA LEU A 119 -16.95 1.53 18.59
C LEU A 119 -17.05 0.05 18.96
N THR A 120 -17.56 -0.27 20.14
CA THR A 120 -17.63 -1.64 20.66
C THR A 120 -18.93 -1.88 21.42
N ASP A 121 -19.99 -1.09 21.13
CA ASP A 121 -21.28 -1.21 21.82
C ASP A 121 -22.33 -2.00 21.02
N GLY A 122 -21.92 -2.56 19.88
CA GLY A 122 -22.74 -3.40 19.01
C GLY A 122 -23.77 -2.62 18.21
N LYS A 123 -23.64 -1.30 18.06
CA LYS A 123 -24.61 -0.46 17.36
C LYS A 123 -24.03 0.22 16.14
N VAL A 124 -24.72 0.05 15.01
CA VAL A 124 -24.36 0.66 13.73
C VAL A 124 -25.40 1.70 13.36
N ASP A 125 -25.24 2.91 13.89
CA ASP A 125 -26.20 4.01 13.73
C ASP A 125 -25.55 5.24 13.09
N ARG A 126 -26.23 5.87 12.12
CA ARG A 126 -25.68 7.01 11.37
C ARG A 126 -25.28 8.19 12.25
N GLU A 127 -26.06 8.44 13.31
CA GLU A 127 -25.84 9.52 14.27
C GLU A 127 -24.72 9.22 15.28
N ARG A 128 -24.33 7.94 15.37
CA ARG A 128 -23.42 7.41 16.39
C ARG A 128 -22.17 6.79 15.78
N GLN A 129 -21.59 7.53 14.82
CA GLN A 129 -20.31 7.22 14.20
C GLN A 129 -19.24 8.20 14.65
N VAL A 130 -18.00 7.73 14.74
CA VAL A 130 -16.86 8.65 14.82
C VAL A 130 -16.67 9.34 13.48
N PHE A 131 -16.18 10.58 13.53
CA PHE A 131 -15.95 11.40 12.35
C PHE A 131 -14.56 12.03 12.39
N PHE A 132 -13.81 11.81 11.33
CA PHE A 132 -12.53 12.44 11.06
C PHE A 132 -12.69 13.30 9.81
N ARG A 133 -12.44 14.60 9.94
CA ARG A 133 -12.59 15.54 8.82
C ARG A 133 -11.54 15.34 7.75
N GLU A 134 -11.83 15.91 6.60
CA GLU A 134 -10.91 16.08 5.49
C GLU A 134 -9.60 16.73 6.00
N TYR A 135 -8.46 16.24 5.51
CA TYR A 135 -7.11 16.73 5.84
C TYR A 135 -6.71 16.62 7.33
N SER A 136 -7.44 15.87 8.17
CA SER A 136 -6.95 15.52 9.52
C SER A 136 -5.95 14.36 9.45
N ASP A 137 -5.34 14.00 10.57
CA ASP A 137 -4.64 12.72 10.68
C ASP A 137 -5.60 11.56 10.41
N GLU A 138 -5.07 10.43 9.94
CA GLU A 138 -5.85 9.21 9.74
C GLU A 138 -6.21 8.57 11.11
N PRO A 139 -7.39 7.94 11.22
CA PRO A 139 -7.81 7.25 12.43
C PRO A 139 -6.79 6.21 12.85
N ASP A 140 -6.37 6.30 14.11
CA ASP A 140 -5.42 5.40 14.73
C ASP A 140 -5.88 5.11 16.17
N ILE A 141 -6.32 3.87 16.40
CA ILE A 141 -7.07 3.48 17.60
C ILE A 141 -6.45 2.23 18.19
N THR A 142 -6.13 2.27 19.48
CA THR A 142 -5.60 1.12 20.23
C THR A 142 -6.69 0.50 21.09
N PHE A 143 -6.97 -0.78 20.86
CA PHE A 143 -7.88 -1.65 21.62
C PHE A 143 -7.06 -2.55 22.57
N ASP A 144 -7.46 -2.64 23.84
CA ASP A 144 -7.01 -3.65 24.80
C ASP A 144 -8.11 -4.72 24.89
N LEU A 145 -7.79 -5.94 24.45
CA LEU A 145 -8.68 -7.10 24.55
C LEU A 145 -8.68 -7.70 25.96
N GLY A 146 -7.75 -7.26 26.81
CA GLY A 146 -7.63 -7.69 28.19
C GLY A 146 -6.86 -8.98 28.41
N ALA A 147 -6.93 -9.92 27.48
CA ALA A 147 -6.16 -11.15 27.51
C ALA A 147 -5.48 -11.40 26.16
N LEU A 148 -4.58 -12.38 26.11
CA LEU A 148 -4.03 -12.83 24.84
C LEU A 148 -5.06 -13.68 24.10
N TYR A 149 -5.50 -13.21 22.93
CA TYR A 149 -6.43 -13.92 22.05
C TYR A 149 -5.76 -14.32 20.74
N LEU A 150 -6.21 -15.44 20.17
CA LEU A 150 -6.06 -15.74 18.76
C LEU A 150 -7.31 -15.23 18.04
N ILE A 151 -7.17 -14.10 17.36
CA ILE A 151 -8.24 -13.47 16.58
C ILE A 151 -8.34 -14.15 15.23
N ARG A 152 -9.56 -14.57 14.91
CA ARG A 152 -9.99 -15.29 13.70
C ARG A 152 -10.74 -14.42 12.72
N LYS A 153 -11.40 -13.38 13.22
CA LYS A 153 -12.20 -12.45 12.42
C LYS A 153 -12.07 -11.02 12.93
N PHE A 154 -12.03 -10.09 12.00
CA PHE A 154 -12.13 -8.66 12.23
C PHE A 154 -13.25 -8.09 11.36
N GLU A 155 -14.03 -7.17 11.92
CA GLU A 155 -15.08 -6.44 11.20
C GLU A 155 -15.04 -4.97 11.62
N LEU A 156 -15.14 -4.07 10.65
CA LEU A 156 -15.41 -2.65 10.86
C LEU A 156 -16.63 -2.25 10.02
N GLU A 157 -17.63 -1.69 10.68
CA GLU A 157 -18.88 -1.26 10.05
C GLU A 157 -18.99 0.26 9.99
N ALA A 158 -19.52 0.75 8.87
CA ALA A 158 -19.70 2.17 8.61
C ALA A 158 -20.96 2.44 7.80
N ILE A 159 -21.54 3.63 7.99
CA ILE A 159 -22.59 4.20 7.14
C ILE A 159 -22.02 5.44 6.46
N ALA A 160 -21.57 5.26 5.22
CA ALA A 160 -20.96 6.28 4.37
C ALA A 160 -21.02 5.85 2.89
N VAL A 161 -20.45 6.65 1.99
CA VAL A 161 -20.18 6.24 0.60
C VAL A 161 -18.88 5.42 0.59
N PRO A 162 -18.89 4.10 0.34
CA PRO A 162 -17.70 3.25 0.51
C PRO A 162 -16.47 3.71 -0.28
N SER A 163 -16.67 4.11 -1.53
CA SER A 163 -15.60 4.61 -2.40
C SER A 163 -14.99 5.96 -1.97
N GLN A 164 -15.63 6.66 -1.02
CA GLN A 164 -15.22 7.98 -0.52
C GLN A 164 -15.03 8.02 1.00
N ASN A 165 -14.88 6.85 1.63
CA ASN A 165 -14.69 6.73 3.07
C ASN A 165 -13.36 6.02 3.32
N ILE A 166 -13.38 4.78 3.82
CA ILE A 166 -12.17 4.03 4.17
C ILE A 166 -11.64 3.29 2.94
N SER A 167 -10.36 3.45 2.62
CA SER A 167 -9.70 2.69 1.53
C SER A 167 -9.13 1.35 2.00
N GLU A 168 -8.59 1.33 3.21
CA GLU A 168 -7.90 0.16 3.77
C GLU A 168 -7.90 0.20 5.30
N ILE A 169 -7.77 -0.98 5.91
CA ILE A 169 -7.50 -1.14 7.34
C ILE A 169 -6.15 -1.82 7.53
N LEU A 170 -5.30 -1.22 8.36
CA LEU A 170 -4.07 -1.83 8.83
C LEU A 170 -4.26 -2.21 10.31
N LEU A 171 -4.11 -3.50 10.61
CA LEU A 171 -4.11 -4.03 11.97
C LEU A 171 -2.67 -4.23 12.42
N TYR A 172 -2.34 -3.69 13.59
CA TYR A 172 -1.10 -3.95 14.29
C TYR A 172 -1.41 -4.68 15.58
N THR A 173 -0.53 -5.60 15.98
CA THR A 173 -0.68 -6.37 17.22
C THR A 173 0.47 -6.09 18.17
N SER A 174 0.19 -6.20 19.46
CA SER A 174 1.18 -6.12 20.53
C SER A 174 0.75 -6.98 21.72
N PHE A 175 1.74 -7.50 22.45
CA PHE A 175 1.51 -8.21 23.72
C PHE A 175 1.57 -7.28 24.93
N ASP A 176 2.33 -6.18 24.83
CA ASP A 176 2.64 -5.29 25.94
C ASP A 176 2.15 -3.84 25.73
N GLY A 177 1.62 -3.55 24.54
CA GLY A 177 1.12 -2.23 24.15
C GLY A 177 2.22 -1.23 23.78
N LYS A 178 3.48 -1.69 23.67
CA LYS A 178 4.65 -0.86 23.34
C LYS A 178 5.31 -1.32 22.05
N ASP A 179 5.59 -2.61 21.94
CA ASP A 179 6.20 -3.19 20.75
C ASP A 179 5.09 -3.59 19.77
N TRP A 180 4.93 -2.78 18.73
CA TRP A 180 3.89 -2.95 17.72
C TRP A 180 4.44 -3.61 16.48
N LYS A 181 3.72 -4.60 15.96
CA LYS A 181 4.01 -5.23 14.66
C LYS A 181 2.78 -5.11 13.78
N MET A 182 2.97 -4.68 12.53
CA MET A 182 1.89 -4.77 11.55
C MET A 182 1.55 -6.26 11.37
N ALA A 183 0.28 -6.61 11.42
CA ALA A 183 -0.19 -8.00 11.46
C ALA A 183 -1.19 -8.35 10.34
N LYS A 184 -2.00 -7.39 9.88
CA LYS A 184 -2.88 -7.59 8.72
C LYS A 184 -3.15 -6.30 7.96
N HIS A 185 -3.27 -6.38 6.64
CA HIS A 185 -3.91 -5.35 5.80
C HIS A 185 -5.19 -5.91 5.20
N ILE A 186 -6.23 -5.09 5.23
CA ILE A 186 -7.58 -5.43 4.78
C ILE A 186 -8.05 -4.31 3.84
N PRO A 187 -8.03 -4.52 2.52
CA PRO A 187 -8.48 -3.52 1.57
C PRO A 187 -10.01 -3.38 1.65
N ASN A 188 -10.53 -2.17 1.42
CA ASN A 188 -11.95 -1.99 1.18
C ASN A 188 -12.28 -2.42 -0.26
N LEU A 189 -13.05 -3.50 -0.39
CA LEU A 189 -13.48 -4.04 -1.69
C LEU A 189 -14.80 -3.44 -2.18
N ASP A 190 -15.49 -2.66 -1.36
CA ASP A 190 -16.76 -2.04 -1.71
C ASP A 190 -16.53 -0.72 -2.44
N ALA A 191 -16.73 -0.74 -3.76
CA ALA A 191 -16.60 0.42 -4.64
C ALA A 191 -17.91 1.21 -4.79
N GLY A 192 -18.90 1.02 -3.90
CA GLY A 192 -20.19 1.70 -3.96
C GLY A 192 -20.04 3.23 -3.96
N THR A 193 -20.85 3.91 -4.78
CA THR A 193 -20.86 5.37 -4.95
C THR A 193 -22.01 6.06 -4.24
N GLU A 194 -22.87 5.31 -3.57
CA GLU A 194 -24.00 5.80 -2.80
C GLU A 194 -23.78 5.52 -1.30
N GLU A 195 -24.41 6.34 -0.45
CA GLU A 195 -24.33 6.17 1.00
C GLU A 195 -25.10 4.91 1.40
N LYS A 196 -24.44 3.99 2.10
CA LYS A 196 -25.05 2.77 2.64
C LYS A 196 -24.31 2.30 3.87
N GLN A 197 -24.94 1.40 4.64
CA GLN A 197 -24.19 0.58 5.59
C GLN A 197 -23.32 -0.41 4.80
N TYR A 198 -22.05 -0.50 5.18
CA TYR A 198 -21.11 -1.45 4.63
C TYR A 198 -20.12 -1.91 5.70
N CYS A 199 -19.49 -3.06 5.46
CA CYS A 199 -18.56 -3.69 6.38
C CYS A 199 -17.24 -3.99 5.66
N ILE A 200 -16.12 -3.66 6.30
CA ILE A 200 -14.79 -4.10 5.90
C ILE A 200 -14.41 -5.22 6.87
N ALA A 201 -14.33 -6.44 6.35
CA ALA A 201 -14.09 -7.63 7.15
C ALA A 201 -12.88 -8.42 6.67
N ALA A 202 -12.26 -9.15 7.60
CA ALA A 202 -11.30 -10.20 7.29
C ALA A 202 -11.60 -11.44 8.13
N ASP A 203 -11.85 -12.55 7.43
CA ASP A 203 -12.05 -13.86 8.02
C ASP A 203 -10.77 -14.70 7.97
N GLN A 204 -10.73 -15.76 8.78
CA GLN A 204 -9.63 -16.73 8.83
C GLN A 204 -8.27 -16.06 9.07
N ILE A 205 -8.27 -14.95 9.81
CA ILE A 205 -7.04 -14.31 10.26
C ILE A 205 -6.47 -15.12 11.44
N ASN A 206 -5.15 -15.09 11.63
CA ASN A 206 -4.47 -15.81 12.70
C ASN A 206 -3.64 -14.83 13.52
N LEU A 207 -4.31 -13.84 14.12
CA LEU A 207 -3.62 -12.77 14.83
C LEU A 207 -3.55 -13.08 16.32
N LEU A 208 -2.35 -13.32 16.81
CA LEU A 208 -2.10 -13.44 18.24
C LEU A 208 -1.87 -12.05 18.82
N ALA A 209 -2.76 -11.60 19.72
CA ALA A 209 -2.69 -10.25 20.26
C ALA A 209 -3.40 -10.11 21.62
N ARG A 210 -2.86 -9.24 22.48
CA ARG A 210 -3.62 -8.63 23.58
C ARG A 210 -4.09 -7.24 23.17
N TYR A 211 -3.19 -6.47 22.57
CA TYR A 211 -3.48 -5.15 22.06
C TYR A 211 -3.58 -5.19 20.54
N ILE A 212 -4.61 -4.56 20.00
CA ILE A 212 -4.76 -4.36 18.55
C ILE A 212 -4.84 -2.87 18.29
N ARG A 213 -4.01 -2.37 17.37
CA ARG A 213 -4.09 -1.01 16.87
C ARG A 213 -4.67 -1.06 15.47
N VAL A 214 -5.78 -0.36 15.27
CA VAL A 214 -6.51 -0.27 14.00
C VAL A 214 -6.19 1.09 13.40
N HIS A 215 -5.62 1.07 12.20
CA HIS A 215 -5.39 2.27 11.40
C HIS A 215 -6.26 2.22 10.16
N ALA A 216 -7.12 3.22 9.97
CA ALA A 216 -8.03 3.29 8.83
C ALA A 216 -7.53 4.31 7.81
N GLY A 217 -7.07 3.83 6.66
CA GLY A 217 -6.54 4.66 5.58
C GLY A 217 -7.64 5.35 4.78
N ARG A 218 -7.32 6.52 4.22
CA ARG A 218 -8.16 7.22 3.24
C ARG A 218 -7.58 7.10 1.85
N ASN A 219 -8.46 7.03 0.85
CA ASN A 219 -8.05 7.02 -0.55
C ASN A 219 -7.49 8.39 -1.00
N ARG A 220 -8.08 9.47 -0.46
CA ARG A 220 -7.70 10.86 -0.75
C ARG A 220 -7.79 11.69 0.51
N THR A 221 -6.89 12.66 0.65
CA THR A 221 -6.86 13.56 1.82
C THR A 221 -8.10 14.42 1.98
N ASP A 222 -8.82 14.69 0.90
CA ASP A 222 -10.05 15.49 0.89
C ASP A 222 -11.33 14.69 1.18
N PHE A 223 -11.21 13.39 1.51
CA PHE A 223 -12.35 12.57 1.92
C PHE A 223 -12.43 12.46 3.45
N PRO A 224 -13.64 12.63 4.04
CA PRO A 224 -13.84 12.38 5.47
C PRO A 224 -13.92 10.89 5.76
N LEU A 225 -13.61 10.50 7.01
CA LEU A 225 -13.78 9.13 7.49
C LEU A 225 -14.88 9.03 8.56
N ARG A 226 -15.72 8.00 8.42
CA ARG A 226 -16.82 7.65 9.33
C ARG A 226 -16.90 6.15 9.56
N PHE A 227 -17.09 5.73 10.81
CA PHE A 227 -17.40 4.34 11.13
C PHE A 227 -18.07 4.24 12.50
N ALA A 228 -18.82 3.16 12.71
CA ALA A 228 -19.71 2.98 13.86
C ALA A 228 -19.18 1.94 14.84
N GLU A 229 -18.71 0.80 14.34
CA GLU A 229 -18.46 -0.40 15.15
C GLU A 229 -17.22 -1.13 14.66
N ILE A 230 -16.45 -1.69 15.59
CA ILE A 230 -15.32 -2.58 15.36
C ILE A 230 -15.50 -3.83 16.22
N THR A 231 -15.56 -4.99 15.56
CA THR A 231 -15.73 -6.28 16.22
C THR A 231 -14.53 -7.17 15.97
N PHE A 232 -14.11 -7.88 17.02
CA PHE A 232 -13.11 -8.95 16.95
C PHE A 232 -13.77 -10.27 17.35
N SER A 233 -13.49 -11.35 16.61
CA SER A 233 -13.90 -12.70 17.01
C SER A 233 -12.70 -13.63 17.01
N GLY A 234 -12.65 -14.56 17.98
CA GLY A 234 -11.50 -15.41 18.22
C GLY A 234 -11.70 -16.28 19.45
N LYS A 235 -10.59 -16.79 19.98
CA LYS A 235 -10.56 -17.63 21.17
C LYS A 235 -9.28 -17.44 21.96
N LEU A 236 -9.21 -18.01 23.17
CA LEU A 236 -7.94 -18.11 23.86
C LEU A 236 -7.03 -19.11 23.12
N PRO A 237 -5.76 -18.75 22.84
CA PRO A 237 -4.85 -19.61 22.10
C PRO A 237 -4.35 -20.76 22.98
N THR A 238 -4.17 -21.94 22.38
CA THR A 238 -3.39 -23.05 22.96
C THR A 238 -1.89 -22.80 22.80
N ASP A 239 -1.04 -23.50 23.56
CA ASP A 239 0.43 -23.37 23.44
C ASP A 239 0.94 -23.71 22.03
N ALA A 240 0.36 -24.74 21.39
CA ALA A 240 0.70 -25.10 20.02
C ALA A 240 0.31 -23.99 19.03
N GLU A 241 -0.87 -23.39 19.19
CA GLU A 241 -1.32 -22.27 18.35
C GLU A 241 -0.48 -21.01 18.59
N MET A 242 -0.05 -20.75 19.83
CA MET A 242 0.88 -19.66 20.11
C MET A 242 2.22 -19.92 19.43
N ALA A 243 2.77 -21.13 19.52
CA ALA A 243 4.01 -21.49 18.83
C ALA A 243 3.88 -21.34 17.31
N MET A 244 2.77 -21.78 16.72
CA MET A 244 2.49 -21.62 15.29
C MET A 244 2.28 -20.16 14.87
N ALA A 245 1.56 -19.36 15.67
CA ALA A 245 1.29 -17.95 15.35
C ALA A 245 2.51 -17.04 15.60
N THR A 246 3.41 -17.42 16.51
CA THR A 246 4.69 -16.72 16.76
C THR A 246 5.80 -17.16 15.83
N ALA A 247 5.73 -18.37 15.28
CA ALA A 247 6.51 -18.77 14.13
C ALA A 247 6.03 -17.97 12.91
N GLN A 248 6.51 -16.73 12.77
CA GLN A 248 6.43 -16.00 11.51
C GLN A 248 7.07 -16.88 10.45
N GLN A 249 6.26 -17.58 9.66
CA GLN A 249 6.77 -18.42 8.60
C GLN A 249 7.26 -17.47 7.52
N TYR A 250 8.58 -17.40 7.37
CA TYR A 250 9.21 -16.80 6.21
C TYR A 250 8.88 -17.68 5.00
N ASP A 251 7.70 -17.48 4.43
CA ASP A 251 7.19 -18.31 3.36
C ASP A 251 7.86 -17.92 2.04
N LEU A 252 8.75 -18.79 1.58
CA LEU A 252 9.39 -18.62 0.29
C LEU A 252 8.40 -18.88 -0.86
N GLY A 253 7.21 -19.41 -0.59
CA GLY A 253 6.27 -19.99 -1.54
C GLY A 253 6.45 -21.51 -1.65
N PRO A 254 5.78 -22.18 -2.61
CA PRO A 254 5.86 -23.63 -2.78
C PRO A 254 7.30 -24.18 -2.75
N GLU A 255 7.49 -25.34 -2.11
CA GLU A 255 8.81 -25.93 -1.96
C GLU A 255 9.39 -26.31 -3.34
N LEU A 256 10.67 -25.98 -3.55
CA LEU A 256 11.44 -26.34 -4.74
C LEU A 256 12.62 -27.21 -4.29
N PRO A 257 13.09 -28.17 -5.12
CA PRO A 257 14.21 -29.03 -4.76
C PRO A 257 15.47 -28.21 -4.44
N ALA A 258 16.36 -28.74 -3.62
CA ALA A 258 17.62 -28.06 -3.31
C ALA A 258 18.44 -27.81 -4.60
N PRO A 259 19.08 -26.63 -4.77
CA PRO A 259 19.81 -26.29 -5.99
C PRO A 259 20.89 -27.30 -6.35
N ASN A 260 20.76 -27.89 -7.53
CA ASN A 260 21.70 -28.82 -8.15
C ASN A 260 21.55 -28.77 -9.68
N GLU A 261 22.55 -29.22 -10.44
CA GLU A 261 22.52 -29.11 -11.91
C GLU A 261 21.51 -30.04 -12.61
N GLY A 262 20.99 -31.05 -11.89
CA GLY A 262 19.94 -31.94 -12.37
C GLY A 262 18.57 -31.25 -12.43
N ASP A 263 18.23 -30.49 -11.39
CA ASP A 263 16.95 -29.78 -11.28
C ASP A 263 17.01 -28.32 -11.78
N TYR A 264 18.22 -27.77 -11.93
CA TYR A 264 18.43 -26.36 -12.26
C TYR A 264 19.46 -26.16 -13.37
N TRP A 265 19.33 -25.05 -14.10
CA TRP A 265 20.42 -24.48 -14.88
C TRP A 265 21.21 -23.50 -14.02
N LYS A 266 22.52 -23.69 -13.92
CA LYS A 266 23.41 -22.72 -13.30
C LYS A 266 23.80 -21.67 -14.35
N PHE A 267 23.55 -20.40 -14.05
CA PHE A 267 23.88 -19.27 -14.92
C PHE A 267 24.74 -18.27 -14.16
N SER A 268 25.99 -18.10 -14.58
CA SER A 268 27.00 -17.33 -13.85
C SER A 268 27.62 -16.21 -14.68
N SER A 269 28.09 -15.18 -14.00
CA SER A 269 29.00 -14.14 -14.45
C SER A 269 30.24 -14.13 -13.55
N PRO A 270 31.30 -13.34 -13.84
CA PRO A 270 32.47 -13.27 -12.96
C PRO A 270 32.13 -12.90 -11.51
N ASP A 271 31.11 -12.06 -11.32
CA ASP A 271 30.75 -11.51 -10.01
C ASP A 271 29.43 -12.05 -9.47
N GLY A 272 28.74 -12.96 -10.16
CA GLY A 272 27.42 -13.40 -9.75
C GLY A 272 27.02 -14.78 -10.26
N THR A 273 26.04 -15.38 -9.60
CA THR A 273 25.47 -16.68 -9.97
C THR A 273 23.99 -16.69 -9.66
N VAL A 274 23.22 -17.31 -10.55
CA VAL A 274 21.80 -17.60 -10.36
C VAL A 274 21.54 -19.06 -10.76
N TRP A 275 20.50 -19.66 -10.18
CA TRP A 275 20.03 -20.99 -10.54
C TRP A 275 18.61 -20.90 -11.08
N ILE A 276 18.31 -21.54 -12.20
CA ILE A 276 17.01 -21.43 -12.85
C ILE A 276 16.35 -22.80 -12.87
N HIS A 277 15.20 -22.95 -12.21
CA HIS A 277 14.53 -24.24 -12.06
C HIS A 277 14.05 -24.77 -13.40
N ARG A 278 14.39 -26.01 -13.72
CA ARG A 278 14.15 -26.57 -15.06
C ARG A 278 12.69 -26.82 -15.37
N GLN A 279 11.83 -27.02 -14.36
CA GLN A 279 10.41 -27.32 -14.59
C GLN A 279 9.55 -26.06 -14.65
N SER A 280 9.88 -25.04 -13.85
CA SER A 280 9.05 -23.82 -13.70
C SER A 280 9.69 -22.55 -14.26
N GLY A 281 11.02 -22.52 -14.48
CA GLY A 281 11.73 -21.34 -14.96
C GLY A 281 11.99 -20.29 -13.89
N ILE A 282 11.61 -20.56 -12.64
CA ILE A 282 11.87 -19.69 -11.47
C ILE A 282 13.37 -19.55 -11.25
N LEU A 283 13.83 -18.31 -11.09
CA LEU A 283 15.19 -18.04 -10.66
C LEU A 283 15.25 -18.17 -9.15
N VAL A 284 16.18 -18.99 -8.65
CA VAL A 284 16.51 -19.14 -7.25
C VAL A 284 17.96 -18.79 -6.99
N ARG A 285 18.24 -18.33 -5.77
CA ARG A 285 19.58 -17.97 -5.30
C ARG A 285 20.33 -17.01 -6.23
N TYR A 286 19.85 -15.78 -6.32
CA TYR A 286 20.65 -14.73 -6.92
C TYR A 286 21.75 -14.30 -5.96
N GLU A 287 22.98 -14.66 -6.31
CA GLU A 287 24.19 -14.27 -5.61
C GLU A 287 24.98 -13.25 -6.44
N GLN A 288 25.49 -12.20 -5.79
CA GLN A 288 26.43 -11.27 -6.40
C GLN A 288 27.49 -10.86 -5.36
N GLN A 289 28.74 -10.79 -5.78
CA GLN A 289 29.90 -10.49 -4.93
C GLN A 289 29.95 -11.36 -3.64
N GLY A 290 29.60 -12.64 -3.78
CA GLY A 290 29.59 -13.61 -2.68
C GLY A 290 28.44 -13.47 -1.68
N ARG A 291 27.46 -12.60 -1.94
CA ARG A 291 26.28 -12.41 -1.09
C ARG A 291 25.04 -12.93 -1.79
N LEU A 292 24.19 -13.61 -1.03
CA LEU A 292 22.84 -13.96 -1.46
C LEU A 292 21.96 -12.70 -1.37
N LEU A 293 21.40 -12.28 -2.51
CA LEU A 293 20.60 -11.07 -2.64
C LEU A 293 19.12 -11.37 -2.79
N THR A 294 18.78 -12.46 -3.50
CA THR A 294 17.41 -12.96 -3.59
C THR A 294 17.37 -14.48 -3.44
N GLU A 295 16.40 -14.97 -2.67
CA GLU A 295 16.08 -16.39 -2.59
C GLU A 295 15.33 -16.83 -3.84
N ARG A 296 14.39 -16.01 -4.30
CA ARG A 296 13.56 -16.27 -5.50
C ARG A 296 13.31 -14.99 -6.29
N LEU A 297 13.24 -15.11 -7.60
CA LEU A 297 12.75 -14.10 -8.52
C LEU A 297 11.92 -14.77 -9.60
N PHE A 298 10.68 -14.33 -9.77
CA PHE A 298 9.77 -14.96 -10.73
C PHE A 298 8.64 -14.05 -11.20
N SER A 299 8.03 -14.43 -12.32
CA SER A 299 6.94 -13.68 -12.95
C SER A 299 5.59 -14.05 -12.34
N ARG A 300 4.75 -13.04 -12.15
CA ARG A 300 3.32 -13.16 -11.86
C ARG A 300 2.50 -12.58 -13.01
N TYR A 301 1.30 -13.10 -13.17
CA TYR A 301 0.42 -12.77 -14.27
C TYR A 301 -1.02 -12.58 -13.76
N GLU A 302 -1.73 -11.64 -14.36
CA GLU A 302 -3.18 -11.53 -14.20
C GLU A 302 -3.81 -11.30 -15.57
N LEU A 303 -4.72 -12.19 -15.96
CA LEU A 303 -5.47 -12.08 -17.21
C LEU A 303 -6.91 -11.67 -16.89
N SER A 304 -7.32 -10.51 -17.38
CA SER A 304 -8.62 -9.90 -17.07
C SER A 304 -9.41 -9.58 -18.34
N ASP A 305 -10.72 -9.85 -18.33
CA ASP A 305 -11.71 -9.26 -19.24
C ASP A 305 -12.55 -8.17 -18.57
N GLY A 306 -12.15 -7.75 -17.37
CA GLY A 306 -12.94 -6.88 -16.51
C GLY A 306 -13.98 -7.63 -15.66
N LYS A 307 -14.18 -8.94 -15.79
CA LYS A 307 -15.10 -9.71 -14.94
C LYS A 307 -14.48 -11.08 -14.62
N ASN A 308 -13.90 -11.20 -13.43
CA ASN A 308 -13.17 -12.39 -12.93
C ASN A 308 -11.73 -12.51 -13.45
N PRO A 309 -10.77 -11.76 -12.86
CA PRO A 309 -9.37 -11.90 -13.22
C PRO A 309 -8.84 -13.29 -12.89
N VAL A 310 -8.12 -13.89 -13.83
CA VAL A 310 -7.36 -15.14 -13.61
C VAL A 310 -5.96 -14.75 -13.17
N LYS A 311 -5.61 -15.07 -11.92
CA LYS A 311 -4.27 -14.87 -11.38
C LYS A 311 -3.45 -16.15 -11.53
N ALA A 312 -2.21 -16.01 -11.96
CA ALA A 312 -1.25 -17.09 -12.10
C ALA A 312 0.16 -16.59 -11.79
N ASP A 313 1.09 -17.52 -11.55
CA ASP A 313 2.51 -17.22 -11.36
C ASP A 313 3.37 -18.36 -11.91
N ALA A 314 4.68 -18.12 -11.89
CA ALA A 314 5.65 -19.05 -12.42
C ALA A 314 5.71 -20.40 -11.68
N TYR A 315 5.15 -20.58 -10.48
CA TYR A 315 5.12 -21.92 -9.86
C TYR A 315 4.27 -22.90 -10.66
N SER A 316 3.29 -22.38 -11.41
CA SER A 316 2.44 -23.17 -12.30
C SER A 316 2.95 -23.19 -13.74
N ASP A 317 4.06 -22.52 -14.05
CA ASP A 317 4.63 -22.53 -15.39
C ASP A 317 5.17 -23.92 -15.74
N GLN A 318 5.03 -24.27 -17.01
CA GLN A 318 5.63 -25.44 -17.64
C GLN A 318 6.71 -24.97 -18.59
N VAL A 319 7.96 -25.29 -18.30
CA VAL A 319 9.08 -24.94 -19.16
C VAL A 319 9.08 -25.80 -20.42
N LEU A 320 9.04 -25.13 -21.57
CA LEU A 320 9.13 -25.73 -22.89
C LEU A 320 10.57 -25.87 -23.34
N SER A 321 11.41 -24.89 -23.03
CA SER A 321 12.85 -24.92 -23.32
C SER A 321 13.64 -23.97 -22.42
N GLY A 322 14.92 -24.28 -22.21
CA GLY A 322 15.87 -23.39 -21.54
C GLY A 322 17.23 -23.51 -22.22
N LYS A 323 17.85 -22.37 -22.54
CA LYS A 323 19.16 -22.34 -23.22
C LYS A 323 19.97 -21.10 -22.86
N LEU A 324 21.29 -21.27 -22.85
CA LEU A 324 22.21 -20.14 -22.90
C LEU A 324 22.17 -19.57 -24.33
N GLU A 325 21.61 -18.38 -24.48
CA GLU A 325 21.44 -17.73 -25.79
C GLU A 325 22.76 -17.12 -26.28
N SER A 326 23.52 -16.51 -25.36
CA SER A 326 24.86 -15.96 -25.59
C SER A 326 25.59 -15.81 -24.25
N PRO A 327 26.91 -15.52 -24.23
CA PRO A 327 27.62 -15.24 -22.97
C PRO A 327 26.89 -14.14 -22.17
N GLY A 328 26.48 -14.46 -20.94
CA GLY A 328 25.76 -13.53 -20.09
C GLY A 328 24.27 -13.35 -20.41
N VAL A 329 23.66 -14.19 -21.27
CA VAL A 329 22.21 -14.20 -21.55
C VAL A 329 21.64 -15.61 -21.53
N PHE A 330 20.65 -15.84 -20.67
CA PHE A 330 19.91 -17.10 -20.57
C PHE A 330 18.44 -16.90 -20.93
N LEU A 331 17.88 -17.80 -21.74
CA LEU A 331 16.50 -17.74 -22.21
C LEU A 331 15.73 -18.97 -21.73
N VAL A 332 14.55 -18.74 -21.15
CA VAL A 332 13.58 -19.78 -20.80
C VAL A 332 12.27 -19.50 -21.51
N THR A 333 11.69 -20.49 -22.16
CA THR A 333 10.34 -20.39 -22.74
C THR A 333 9.38 -21.20 -21.90
N THR A 334 8.26 -20.59 -21.47
CA THR A 334 7.26 -21.25 -20.64
C THR A 334 5.84 -21.08 -21.19
N THR A 335 4.95 -21.94 -20.72
CA THR A 335 3.49 -21.77 -20.82
C THR A 335 2.88 -21.96 -19.45
N ASN A 336 1.77 -21.28 -19.18
CA ASN A 336 1.04 -21.45 -17.93
C ASN A 336 -0.33 -22.09 -18.20
N PRO A 337 -0.68 -23.23 -17.58
CA PRO A 337 -1.98 -23.88 -17.80
C PRO A 337 -3.19 -22.99 -17.47
N ALA A 338 -3.04 -22.04 -16.53
CA ALA A 338 -4.11 -21.09 -16.19
C ALA A 338 -4.27 -19.99 -17.26
N LEU A 339 -3.29 -19.81 -18.15
CA LEU A 339 -3.27 -18.80 -19.21
C LEU A 339 -3.19 -19.45 -20.60
N PRO A 340 -4.21 -20.24 -21.00
CA PRO A 340 -4.15 -21.00 -22.23
C PRO A 340 -4.01 -20.09 -23.46
N GLY A 341 -3.15 -20.52 -24.39
CA GLY A 341 -2.88 -19.80 -25.64
C GLY A 341 -1.85 -18.68 -25.52
N ILE A 342 -1.18 -18.51 -24.37
CA ILE A 342 -0.09 -17.55 -24.19
C ILE A 342 1.22 -18.32 -23.97
N THR A 343 2.25 -17.95 -24.72
CA THR A 343 3.62 -18.43 -24.53
C THR A 343 4.47 -17.27 -24.04
N PHE A 344 5.26 -17.50 -23.00
CA PHE A 344 6.15 -16.52 -22.40
C PHE A 344 7.60 -16.86 -22.71
N GLU A 345 8.43 -15.85 -22.91
CA GLU A 345 9.89 -16.00 -22.88
C GLU A 345 10.47 -15.10 -21.78
N HIS A 346 11.27 -15.71 -20.91
CA HIS A 346 12.01 -15.06 -19.84
C HIS A 346 13.47 -15.00 -20.26
N ARG A 347 13.96 -13.80 -20.55
CA ARG A 347 15.36 -13.55 -20.91
C ARG A 347 16.06 -12.89 -19.73
N TYR A 348 16.97 -13.63 -19.10
CA TYR A 348 17.84 -13.18 -18.02
C TYR A 348 19.17 -12.71 -18.59
N ARG A 349 19.61 -11.51 -18.25
CA ARG A 349 20.87 -10.94 -18.73
C ARG A 349 21.68 -10.35 -17.58
N TRP A 350 22.96 -10.74 -17.50
CA TRP A 350 23.92 -10.03 -16.65
C TRP A 350 24.22 -8.66 -17.25
N VAL A 351 23.97 -7.61 -16.47
CA VAL A 351 24.37 -6.23 -16.78
C VAL A 351 25.44 -5.80 -15.79
N ALA A 352 26.17 -4.72 -16.08
CA ALA A 352 27.32 -4.30 -15.25
C ALA A 352 26.90 -4.07 -13.77
N GLU A 353 25.67 -3.62 -13.59
CA GLU A 353 25.09 -3.20 -12.33
C GLU A 353 24.21 -4.27 -11.65
N GLY A 354 24.09 -5.48 -12.21
CA GLY A 354 23.26 -6.55 -11.64
C GLY A 354 22.57 -7.42 -12.68
N LEU A 355 21.27 -7.69 -12.48
CA LEU A 355 20.48 -8.58 -13.31
C LEU A 355 19.37 -7.83 -14.05
N SER A 356 19.29 -8.03 -15.37
CA SER A 356 18.16 -7.63 -16.19
C SER A 356 17.25 -8.82 -16.45
N VAL A 357 15.94 -8.62 -16.28
CA VAL A 357 14.91 -9.63 -16.49
C VAL A 357 13.94 -9.09 -17.52
N GLU A 358 13.77 -9.83 -18.60
CA GLU A 358 12.90 -9.44 -19.70
C GLU A 358 11.85 -10.52 -19.89
N LEU A 359 10.58 -10.11 -19.82
CA LEU A 359 9.42 -10.95 -20.08
C LEU A 359 8.82 -10.52 -21.43
N SER A 360 8.85 -11.43 -22.40
CA SER A 360 8.10 -11.31 -23.65
C SER A 360 6.97 -12.33 -23.68
N PHE A 361 5.92 -12.06 -24.45
CA PHE A 361 4.88 -13.04 -24.71
C PHE A 361 4.37 -12.96 -26.16
N VAL A 362 3.82 -14.08 -26.61
CA VAL A 362 3.00 -14.17 -27.82
C VAL A 362 1.70 -14.87 -27.46
N SER A 363 0.58 -14.28 -27.84
CA SER A 363 -0.76 -14.79 -27.61
C SER A 363 -1.37 -15.30 -28.90
N LYS A 364 -1.92 -16.51 -28.88
CA LYS A 364 -2.77 -17.09 -29.95
C LYS A 364 -4.25 -16.90 -29.66
N ARG A 365 -4.57 -16.05 -28.69
CA ARG A 365 -5.94 -15.79 -28.27
C ARG A 365 -6.61 -14.85 -29.26
N THR A 366 -7.89 -15.08 -29.51
CA THR A 366 -8.72 -14.24 -30.36
C THR A 366 -9.70 -13.40 -29.56
N ASP A 367 -9.88 -13.69 -28.27
CA ASP A 367 -10.74 -12.93 -27.37
C ASP A 367 -9.98 -11.75 -26.76
N ARG A 368 -10.68 -10.61 -26.63
CA ARG A 368 -10.10 -9.40 -26.04
C ARG A 368 -9.85 -9.60 -24.54
N LYS A 369 -8.60 -9.50 -24.13
CA LYS A 369 -8.18 -9.54 -22.72
C LYS A 369 -7.13 -8.47 -22.41
N ILE A 370 -6.92 -8.23 -21.12
CA ILE A 370 -5.82 -7.43 -20.59
C ILE A 370 -4.92 -8.37 -19.79
N LEU A 371 -3.63 -8.39 -20.13
CA LEU A 371 -2.59 -9.11 -19.41
C LEU A 371 -1.79 -8.11 -18.58
N PHE A 372 -1.85 -8.28 -17.26
CA PHE A 372 -0.94 -7.63 -16.33
C PHE A 372 0.23 -8.57 -16.02
N THR A 373 1.42 -8.00 -15.95
CA THR A 373 2.64 -8.72 -15.56
C THR A 373 3.28 -8.04 -14.36
N ALA A 374 3.90 -8.84 -13.51
CA ALA A 374 4.69 -8.36 -12.39
C ALA A 374 5.88 -9.29 -12.15
N THR A 375 6.94 -8.76 -11.55
CA THR A 375 8.09 -9.53 -11.07
C THR A 375 8.06 -9.58 -9.54
N GLU A 376 7.99 -10.76 -8.96
CA GLU A 376 8.14 -10.97 -7.52
C GLU A 376 9.58 -11.29 -7.15
N VAL A 377 10.04 -10.69 -6.06
CA VAL A 377 11.36 -10.88 -5.46
C VAL A 377 11.16 -11.32 -4.02
N VAL A 378 11.78 -12.44 -3.65
CA VAL A 378 11.87 -12.93 -2.28
C VAL A 378 13.31 -12.70 -1.81
N LEU A 379 13.49 -11.87 -0.80
CA LEU A 379 14.80 -11.61 -0.21
C LEU A 379 15.22 -12.75 0.73
N PRO A 380 16.50 -12.82 1.13
CA PRO A 380 16.91 -13.59 2.30
C PRO A 380 16.42 -12.94 3.60
N GLN A 381 16.00 -13.75 4.56
CA GLN A 381 15.49 -13.27 5.84
C GLN A 381 16.49 -12.37 6.58
N GLU A 382 17.78 -12.75 6.57
CA GLU A 382 18.85 -11.97 7.19
C GLU A 382 19.05 -10.61 6.53
N LEU A 383 18.92 -10.52 5.20
CA LEU A 383 19.09 -9.27 4.46
C LEU A 383 18.00 -8.26 4.83
N ARG A 384 16.79 -8.72 5.17
CA ARG A 384 15.66 -7.87 5.58
C ARG A 384 15.78 -7.29 6.98
N LYS A 385 16.66 -7.84 7.81
CA LYS A 385 16.84 -7.34 9.18
C LYS A 385 17.41 -5.92 9.14
N GLY A 386 16.65 -4.95 9.65
CA GLY A 386 17.02 -3.53 9.59
C GLY A 386 16.91 -2.88 8.20
N GLY A 387 16.45 -3.61 7.19
CA GLY A 387 16.27 -3.09 5.84
C GLY A 387 15.05 -2.17 5.71
N LEU A 388 15.07 -1.31 4.70
CA LEU A 388 14.00 -0.34 4.41
C LEU A 388 13.54 -0.49 2.97
N TYR A 389 12.23 -0.58 2.78
CA TYR A 389 11.59 -0.50 1.48
C TYR A 389 11.22 0.95 1.17
N GLU A 390 11.47 1.37 -0.06
CA GLU A 390 10.93 2.60 -0.62
C GLU A 390 10.33 2.38 -2.01
N THR A 391 9.21 3.04 -2.29
CA THR A 391 8.61 3.14 -3.63
C THR A 391 8.01 4.52 -3.82
N TRP A 392 7.64 4.84 -5.06
CA TRP A 392 7.13 6.14 -5.44
C TRP A 392 5.74 6.03 -6.05
N GLY A 393 4.94 7.05 -5.74
CA GLY A 393 3.54 7.09 -6.06
C GLY A 393 3.07 8.20 -6.98
N ALA A 394 1.78 8.14 -7.30
CA ALA A 394 1.09 9.23 -7.97
C ALA A 394 1.06 10.48 -7.07
N GLY A 395 1.18 11.65 -7.69
CA GLY A 395 1.11 12.93 -6.96
C GLY A 395 2.35 13.26 -6.12
N HIS A 396 3.50 12.64 -6.39
CA HIS A 396 4.76 12.82 -5.66
C HIS A 396 4.78 12.17 -4.26
N ASP A 397 3.92 11.18 -4.02
CA ASP A 397 3.96 10.40 -2.78
C ASP A 397 5.20 9.49 -2.74
N VAL A 398 5.80 9.35 -1.57
CA VAL A 398 6.93 8.45 -1.32
C VAL A 398 6.54 7.57 -0.15
N GLN A 399 6.49 6.26 -0.42
CA GLN A 399 6.16 5.30 0.61
C GLN A 399 7.41 4.61 1.09
N HIS A 400 7.64 4.72 2.40
CA HIS A 400 8.81 4.21 3.08
C HIS A 400 8.36 3.32 4.24
N LYS A 401 8.87 2.09 4.32
CA LYS A 401 8.52 1.13 5.37
C LYS A 401 9.74 0.32 5.80
N PHE A 402 9.87 0.05 7.09
CA PHE A 402 10.86 -0.91 7.55
C PHE A 402 10.47 -2.33 7.11
N ALA A 403 11.40 -3.07 6.53
CA ALA A 403 11.14 -4.40 6.00
C ALA A 403 10.68 -5.38 7.08
N HIS A 404 11.14 -5.23 8.32
CA HIS A 404 10.73 -6.07 9.46
C HIS A 404 9.30 -5.78 9.96
N GLU A 405 8.73 -4.63 9.61
CA GLU A 405 7.33 -4.30 9.91
C GLU A 405 6.38 -4.92 8.88
N ILE A 406 6.87 -5.26 7.67
CA ILE A 406 6.08 -5.90 6.63
C ILE A 406 6.04 -7.41 6.86
N THR A 407 4.90 -7.88 7.36
CA THR A 407 4.65 -9.31 7.67
C THR A 407 3.56 -9.92 6.78
N PHE A 408 3.04 -9.15 5.84
CA PHE A 408 2.02 -9.53 4.86
C PHE A 408 2.13 -8.61 3.62
N ASP A 409 1.32 -8.88 2.59
CA ASP A 409 1.22 -8.06 1.38
C ASP A 409 0.65 -6.66 1.68
N PHE A 410 1.54 -5.67 1.75
CA PHE A 410 1.24 -4.26 1.88
C PHE A 410 1.24 -3.63 0.48
N PRO A 411 0.08 -3.23 -0.08
CA PRO A 411 0.04 -2.54 -1.35
C PRO A 411 0.67 -1.17 -1.17
N ALA A 412 1.81 -0.98 -1.81
CA ALA A 412 2.59 0.22 -1.66
C ALA A 412 2.08 1.26 -2.67
N ASP A 413 2.42 1.13 -3.96
CA ASP A 413 1.96 2.07 -4.97
C ASP A 413 1.84 1.46 -6.38
N SER A 414 1.75 2.33 -7.38
CA SER A 414 1.54 2.08 -8.80
C SER A 414 2.82 2.27 -9.63
N GLY A 415 3.85 2.90 -9.06
CA GLY A 415 5.14 3.07 -9.71
C GLY A 415 5.87 1.73 -9.87
N PRO A 416 6.38 1.37 -11.07
CA PRO A 416 7.16 0.16 -11.30
C PRO A 416 8.61 0.38 -10.85
N VAL A 417 8.78 0.77 -9.58
CA VAL A 417 10.05 0.96 -8.90
C VAL A 417 9.93 0.49 -7.45
N THR A 418 10.93 -0.26 -6.99
CA THR A 418 11.14 -0.58 -5.58
C THR A 418 12.61 -0.40 -5.27
N ILE A 419 12.88 0.22 -4.14
CA ILE A 419 14.19 0.38 -3.55
C ILE A 419 14.19 -0.43 -2.27
N PHE A 420 15.27 -1.17 -2.04
CA PHE A 420 15.54 -1.80 -0.76
C PHE A 420 16.93 -1.42 -0.27
N GLU A 421 16.99 -0.65 0.81
CA GLU A 421 18.23 -0.27 1.46
C GLU A 421 18.49 -1.21 2.66
N ALA A 422 19.71 -1.73 2.75
CA ALA A 422 20.21 -2.46 3.92
C ALA A 422 21.34 -1.63 4.55
N PRO A 423 21.03 -0.72 5.49
CA PRO A 423 21.99 0.24 6.02
C PRO A 423 23.16 -0.41 6.76
N GLU A 424 22.93 -1.54 7.40
CA GLU A 424 23.97 -2.30 8.10
C GLU A 424 24.99 -2.95 7.14
N LEU A 425 24.63 -3.11 5.87
CA LEU A 425 25.45 -3.75 4.82
C LEU A 425 25.95 -2.78 3.74
N PRO A 426 25.92 -1.47 4.03
CA PRO A 426 25.85 -0.37 3.04
C PRO A 426 25.51 -0.83 1.61
N LEU A 427 24.28 -1.34 1.45
CA LEU A 427 23.83 -1.96 0.20
C LEU A 427 22.45 -1.44 -0.17
N THR A 428 22.27 -1.07 -1.43
CA THR A 428 20.98 -0.70 -1.99
C THR A 428 20.65 -1.57 -3.20
N LEU A 429 19.48 -2.20 -3.16
CA LEU A 429 18.88 -2.88 -4.30
C LEU A 429 17.87 -1.95 -4.96
N LEU A 430 18.05 -1.69 -6.25
CA LEU A 430 17.14 -0.86 -7.04
C LEU A 430 16.49 -1.74 -8.11
N HIS A 431 15.20 -2.01 -7.96
CA HIS A 431 14.39 -2.79 -8.89
C HIS A 431 13.40 -1.88 -9.63
N TYR A 432 13.54 -1.77 -10.94
CA TYR A 432 12.70 -0.85 -11.72
C TYR A 432 12.48 -1.35 -13.13
N ARG A 433 11.38 -0.90 -13.74
CA ARG A 433 11.15 -1.09 -15.17
C ARG A 433 12.10 -0.23 -15.99
N PHE A 434 12.84 -0.87 -16.89
CA PHE A 434 13.82 -0.23 -17.76
C PHE A 434 13.33 -0.04 -19.20
N LYS A 435 12.64 -1.03 -19.76
CA LYS A 435 12.00 -0.90 -21.09
C LYS A 435 10.58 -1.41 -21.14
N TYR A 436 9.83 -0.85 -22.08
CA TYR A 436 8.49 -1.26 -22.45
C TYR A 436 8.35 -1.31 -23.97
N ASN A 437 8.05 -2.49 -24.53
CA ASN A 437 8.06 -2.76 -25.97
C ASN A 437 9.34 -2.21 -26.66
N ASP A 438 10.49 -2.63 -26.14
CA ASP A 438 11.85 -2.27 -26.57
C ASP A 438 12.24 -0.79 -26.44
N ARG A 439 11.40 0.03 -25.83
CA ARG A 439 11.69 1.46 -25.59
C ARG A 439 12.07 1.70 -24.15
N TYR A 440 13.14 2.47 -23.95
CA TYR A 440 13.51 2.96 -22.63
C TYR A 440 12.36 3.75 -21.98
N VAL A 441 12.14 3.52 -20.70
CA VAL A 441 11.19 4.25 -19.85
C VAL A 441 11.90 4.81 -18.63
N GLN A 442 11.49 6.00 -18.19
CA GLN A 442 12.07 6.62 -17.00
C GLN A 442 11.70 5.83 -15.74
N ILE A 443 12.58 5.78 -14.75
CA ILE A 443 12.29 5.17 -13.46
C ILE A 443 11.05 5.80 -12.81
N GLY A 444 10.20 4.96 -12.21
CA GLY A 444 8.92 5.39 -11.64
C GLY A 444 7.89 5.85 -12.66
N SER A 445 8.20 5.93 -13.96
CA SER A 445 7.19 6.19 -14.98
C SER A 445 6.28 4.97 -15.06
N GLY A 446 5.11 5.09 -14.43
CA GLY A 446 4.14 4.03 -14.32
C GLY A 446 3.43 3.73 -15.64
N VAL A 447 2.85 2.53 -15.71
CA VAL A 447 1.52 2.43 -16.30
C VAL A 447 0.68 3.30 -15.37
N VAL A 448 0.29 4.50 -15.81
CA VAL A 448 -0.35 5.49 -14.94
C VAL A 448 -1.44 4.77 -14.17
N THR A 449 -1.41 4.96 -12.85
CA THR A 449 -2.55 4.75 -11.95
C THR A 449 -3.81 4.79 -12.75
N VAL A 450 -4.50 3.66 -12.92
CA VAL A 450 -5.93 3.84 -13.07
C VAL A 450 -6.40 4.25 -11.69
N SER A 451 -6.30 5.55 -11.44
CA SER A 451 -6.77 6.20 -10.23
C SER A 451 -8.28 6.04 -10.10
N GLY A 452 -8.97 5.59 -11.17
CA GLY A 452 -10.31 5.01 -11.16
C GLY A 452 -10.45 3.49 -10.98
N PHE A 453 -9.36 2.71 -10.83
CA PHE A 453 -9.40 1.25 -10.53
C PHE A 453 -8.83 0.87 -9.15
N GLY A 454 -8.17 1.78 -8.42
CA GLY A 454 -7.77 1.53 -7.02
C GLY A 454 -6.68 0.47 -6.80
N ASP A 455 -6.17 -0.20 -7.85
CA ASP A 455 -5.17 -1.26 -7.69
C ASP A 455 -3.75 -0.68 -7.61
N LYS A 456 -3.20 -0.59 -6.39
CA LYS A 456 -1.76 -0.50 -6.15
C LYS A 456 -1.12 -1.83 -6.61
N ARG A 457 -0.21 -1.79 -7.59
CA ARG A 457 0.35 -2.98 -8.26
C ARG A 457 1.78 -3.33 -7.81
N THR A 458 2.46 -2.39 -7.17
CA THR A 458 3.69 -2.64 -6.42
C THR A 458 3.31 -2.93 -4.98
N ILE A 459 3.77 -4.07 -4.46
CA ILE A 459 3.38 -4.60 -3.15
C ILE A 459 4.66 -4.91 -2.38
N PHE A 460 4.79 -4.44 -1.15
CA PHE A 460 5.81 -4.96 -0.23
C PHE A 460 5.24 -6.22 0.42
N THR A 461 5.94 -7.34 0.29
CA THR A 461 5.46 -8.63 0.81
C THR A 461 6.16 -8.96 2.12
N ALA A 462 5.61 -9.97 2.80
CA ALA A 462 6.18 -10.54 4.02
C ALA A 462 7.58 -11.13 3.83
N THR A 463 8.11 -11.22 2.61
CA THR A 463 9.41 -11.80 2.28
C THR A 463 10.22 -10.99 1.25
N GLY A 464 9.67 -9.90 0.72
CA GLY A 464 10.31 -9.11 -0.33
C GLY A 464 9.32 -8.11 -0.95
N TRP A 465 9.16 -8.16 -2.27
CA TRP A 465 8.20 -7.30 -2.96
C TRP A 465 7.72 -7.89 -4.29
N ILE A 466 6.58 -7.39 -4.77
CA ILE A 466 6.05 -7.59 -6.12
C ILE A 466 6.13 -6.26 -6.85
N LEU A 467 6.78 -6.24 -8.01
CA LEU A 467 6.90 -5.07 -8.88
C LEU A 467 5.94 -5.21 -10.07
N GLY A 468 4.86 -4.43 -10.12
CA GLY A 468 3.97 -4.41 -11.29
C GLY A 468 4.65 -3.77 -12.50
N ASP A 469 5.01 -4.55 -13.52
CA ASP A 469 5.90 -4.08 -14.59
C ASP A 469 5.23 -3.89 -15.96
N GLY A 470 4.12 -4.56 -16.27
CA GLY A 470 3.51 -4.49 -17.60
C GLY A 470 1.98 -4.54 -17.66
N LEU A 471 1.43 -3.94 -18.72
CA LEU A 471 -0.02 -3.88 -19.01
C LEU A 471 -0.29 -3.98 -20.51
N PHE A 472 -0.70 -5.15 -20.98
CA PHE A 472 -0.85 -5.42 -22.40
C PHE A 472 -2.29 -5.75 -22.78
N ALA A 473 -2.74 -5.19 -23.90
CA ALA A 473 -4.02 -5.57 -24.50
C ALA A 473 -3.80 -6.72 -25.49
N LEU A 474 -4.54 -7.80 -25.30
CA LEU A 474 -4.57 -8.94 -26.20
C LEU A 474 -5.80 -8.76 -27.10
N THR A 475 -5.63 -8.16 -28.28
CA THR A 475 -6.74 -7.75 -29.16
C THR A 475 -6.88 -8.59 -30.42
N SER A 476 -5.90 -9.46 -30.71
CA SER A 476 -5.87 -10.28 -31.92
C SER A 476 -5.00 -11.52 -31.72
N ASP A 477 -5.16 -12.51 -32.60
CA ASP A 477 -4.19 -13.58 -32.76
C ASP A 477 -2.81 -12.98 -33.12
N GLY A 478 -1.76 -13.49 -32.48
CA GLY A 478 -0.40 -12.97 -32.59
C GLY A 478 -0.11 -11.73 -31.73
N ALA A 479 -1.05 -11.29 -30.87
CA ALA A 479 -0.78 -10.19 -29.95
C ALA A 479 0.47 -10.51 -29.10
N SER A 480 1.41 -9.56 -29.07
CA SER A 480 2.69 -9.72 -28.39
C SER A 480 3.07 -8.44 -27.68
N GLY A 481 3.91 -8.60 -26.66
CA GLY A 481 4.36 -7.50 -25.84
C GLY A 481 5.58 -7.91 -25.04
N LYS A 482 6.27 -6.90 -24.52
CA LYS A 482 7.56 -7.09 -23.89
C LYS A 482 7.83 -6.04 -22.81
N VAL A 483 8.32 -6.49 -21.66
CA VAL A 483 8.78 -5.63 -20.57
C VAL A 483 10.17 -6.07 -20.12
N GLU A 484 11.05 -5.11 -19.85
CA GLU A 484 12.38 -5.34 -19.27
C GLU A 484 12.45 -4.60 -17.94
N SER A 485 12.69 -5.33 -16.84
CA SER A 485 13.05 -4.79 -15.54
C SER A 485 14.54 -5.01 -15.26
N ARG A 486 15.10 -4.21 -14.36
CA ARG A 486 16.46 -4.38 -13.84
C ARG A 486 16.40 -4.43 -12.32
N LEU A 487 17.05 -5.44 -11.74
CA LEU A 487 17.38 -5.53 -10.33
C LEU A 487 18.88 -5.25 -10.20
N THR A 488 19.21 -4.05 -9.75
CA THR A 488 20.58 -3.55 -9.69
C THR A 488 21.05 -3.47 -8.25
N VAL A 489 22.36 -3.64 -8.06
CA VAL A 489 23.01 -3.76 -6.76
C VAL A 489 24.04 -2.66 -6.64
N GLN A 490 23.85 -1.77 -5.67
CA GLN A 490 24.70 -0.60 -5.47
C GLN A 490 25.28 -0.63 -4.06
N THR A 491 26.56 -0.33 -3.95
CA THR A 491 27.19 -0.09 -2.64
C THR A 491 26.85 1.33 -2.21
N GLY A 492 26.43 1.49 -0.96
CA GLY A 492 26.01 2.76 -0.40
C GLY A 492 24.50 2.87 -0.25
N ASP A 493 24.03 4.10 -0.16
CA ASP A 493 22.64 4.44 0.15
C ASP A 493 21.81 4.72 -1.11
N LEU A 494 20.57 5.14 -0.90
CA LEU A 494 19.66 5.55 -1.95
C LEU A 494 20.24 6.58 -2.94
N THR A 495 21.01 7.55 -2.44
CA THR A 495 21.62 8.62 -3.24
C THR A 495 22.63 8.02 -4.22
N ASP A 496 23.49 7.13 -3.74
CA ASP A 496 24.48 6.43 -4.57
C ASP A 496 23.79 5.62 -5.68
N ALA A 497 22.70 4.93 -5.34
CA ALA A 497 21.92 4.17 -6.31
C ALA A 497 21.29 5.07 -7.38
N PHE A 498 20.83 6.27 -7.03
CA PHE A 498 20.32 7.25 -7.98
C PHE A 498 21.40 7.85 -8.86
N GLU A 499 22.56 8.20 -8.31
CA GLU A 499 23.69 8.70 -9.09
C GLU A 499 24.12 7.66 -10.13
N HIS A 500 24.15 6.38 -9.74
CA HIS A 500 24.44 5.29 -10.65
C HIS A 500 23.39 5.17 -11.76
N TYR A 501 22.10 5.17 -11.42
CA TYR A 501 21.02 5.15 -12.40
C TYR A 501 21.14 6.33 -13.38
N LEU A 502 21.38 7.55 -12.89
CA LEU A 502 21.56 8.73 -13.72
C LEU A 502 22.82 8.68 -14.59
N ALA A 503 23.81 7.86 -14.22
CA ALA A 503 25.03 7.67 -14.98
C ALA A 503 24.84 6.74 -16.20
N LEU A 504 23.76 5.95 -16.27
CA LEU A 504 23.50 5.01 -17.35
C LEU A 504 23.43 5.71 -18.73
N PRO A 505 24.03 5.13 -19.79
CA PRO A 505 24.05 5.72 -21.13
C PRO A 505 22.65 6.03 -21.67
N GLU A 506 21.68 5.13 -21.48
CA GLU A 506 20.31 5.28 -21.95
C GLU A 506 19.60 6.44 -21.24
N VAL A 507 19.84 6.59 -19.93
CA VAL A 507 19.29 7.69 -19.13
C VAL A 507 19.91 9.02 -19.56
N LYS A 508 21.23 9.08 -19.76
CA LYS A 508 21.92 10.27 -20.30
C LYS A 508 21.41 10.62 -21.70
N GLN A 509 21.23 9.62 -22.57
CA GLN A 509 20.71 9.81 -23.91
C GLN A 509 19.29 10.38 -23.86
N PHE A 510 18.39 9.76 -23.09
CA PHE A 510 17.03 10.26 -22.89
C PHE A 510 17.02 11.69 -22.37
N ARG A 511 17.79 11.99 -21.31
CA ARG A 511 17.88 13.34 -20.73
C ARG A 511 18.41 14.38 -21.72
N SER A 512 19.35 14.01 -22.59
CA SER A 512 19.90 14.93 -23.60
C SER A 512 18.90 15.27 -24.72
N GLN A 513 17.90 14.42 -24.94
CA GLN A 513 16.81 14.68 -25.89
C GLN A 513 15.78 15.67 -25.35
N ILE A 514 15.74 15.90 -24.02
CA ILE A 514 14.82 16.84 -23.39
C ILE A 514 15.25 18.27 -23.72
N LYS A 515 14.73 18.80 -24.83
CA LYS A 515 14.95 20.19 -25.25
C LYS A 515 14.00 21.10 -24.47
N ARG A 516 14.55 21.83 -23.51
CA ARG A 516 13.83 22.93 -22.84
C ARG A 516 14.15 24.22 -23.56
N ALA A 517 13.11 24.98 -23.93
CA ALA A 517 13.32 26.30 -24.50
C ALA A 517 14.12 27.17 -23.52
N SER A 518 15.06 27.98 -24.02
CA SER A 518 15.98 28.76 -23.18
C SER A 518 15.26 29.64 -22.15
N TRP A 519 14.12 30.21 -22.55
CA TRP A 519 13.27 31.06 -21.71
C TRP A 519 12.65 30.34 -20.51
N LEU A 520 12.62 28.99 -20.48
CA LEU A 520 12.17 28.24 -19.29
C LEU A 520 13.07 28.47 -18.07
N LYS A 521 14.34 28.86 -18.27
CA LYS A 521 15.26 29.20 -17.17
C LYS A 521 14.96 30.55 -16.53
N ASP A 522 14.34 31.44 -17.31
CA ASP A 522 14.02 32.81 -16.93
C ASP A 522 12.58 32.93 -16.41
N LEU A 523 11.83 31.82 -16.45
CA LEU A 523 10.45 31.78 -15.99
C LEU A 523 10.36 31.97 -14.48
N ARG A 524 9.53 32.93 -14.09
CA ARG A 524 9.01 33.00 -12.74
C ARG A 524 7.70 32.19 -12.72
N TYR A 525 7.73 31.07 -12.00
CA TYR A 525 6.60 30.15 -11.94
C TYR A 525 5.60 30.60 -10.87
N TYR A 526 4.36 30.80 -11.30
CA TYR A 526 3.23 31.09 -10.43
C TYR A 526 2.26 29.92 -10.55
N SER A 527 2.16 29.09 -9.51
CA SER A 527 1.13 28.04 -9.44
C SER A 527 -0.09 28.60 -8.74
N THR A 528 -1.21 28.67 -9.46
CA THR A 528 -2.54 28.89 -8.89
C THR A 528 -3.23 27.57 -8.61
N GLY A 529 -2.57 26.57 -8.04
CA GLY A 529 -3.25 25.33 -7.65
C GLY A 529 -4.45 25.68 -6.75
N PRO A 530 -5.70 25.66 -7.22
CA PRO A 530 -6.86 26.09 -6.45
C PRO A 530 -7.41 24.88 -5.69
N GLY A 531 -6.52 24.20 -4.96
CA GLY A 531 -6.80 22.90 -4.35
C GLY A 531 -6.51 22.81 -2.86
N TRP A 532 -5.86 23.81 -2.26
CA TRP A 532 -5.50 23.77 -0.85
C TRP A 532 -5.82 25.12 -0.25
N ASP A 533 -7.10 25.36 0.00
CA ASP A 533 -7.54 26.32 1.00
C ASP A 533 -7.12 25.77 2.37
N GLY A 534 -5.81 25.82 2.63
CA GLY A 534 -5.30 25.81 3.98
C GLY A 534 -5.90 26.98 4.77
N PRO A 535 -5.68 27.03 6.10
CA PRO A 535 -6.39 27.87 7.09
C PRO A 535 -6.27 29.40 6.93
N PHE A 536 -5.90 29.94 5.76
CA PHE A 536 -5.61 31.35 5.51
C PHE A 536 -6.55 31.94 4.44
N GLY A 537 -7.53 32.73 4.87
CA GLY A 537 -8.60 33.31 4.04
C GLY A 537 -8.18 34.42 3.05
N ASP A 538 -6.90 34.76 2.95
CA ASP A 538 -6.34 35.82 2.10
C ASP A 538 -5.48 35.29 0.93
N ASN A 539 -5.46 33.97 0.72
CA ASN A 539 -4.64 33.32 -0.32
C ASN A 539 -4.85 33.94 -1.71
N MET A 540 -6.10 34.16 -2.12
CA MET A 540 -6.41 34.73 -3.44
C MET A 540 -5.88 36.16 -3.63
N GLN A 541 -5.86 36.96 -2.58
CA GLN A 541 -5.32 38.32 -2.64
C GLN A 541 -3.80 38.31 -2.75
N ARG A 542 -3.11 37.51 -1.92
CA ARG A 542 -1.66 37.33 -2.01
C ARG A 542 -1.23 36.71 -3.34
N ALA A 543 -2.01 35.77 -3.84
CA ALA A 543 -1.78 35.15 -5.13
C ALA A 543 -1.90 36.19 -6.25
N ALA A 544 -2.95 37.04 -6.24
CA ALA A 544 -3.11 38.15 -7.19
C ALA A 544 -1.99 39.22 -7.09
N GLU A 545 -1.55 39.57 -5.89
CA GLU A 545 -0.43 40.49 -5.65
C GLU A 545 0.90 39.92 -6.18
N ASN A 546 1.17 38.64 -5.91
CA ASN A 546 2.35 37.93 -6.40
C ASN A 546 2.34 37.80 -7.93
N ALA A 547 1.21 37.42 -8.52
CA ALA A 547 1.05 37.37 -9.98
C ALA A 547 1.31 38.75 -10.61
N SER A 548 0.76 39.81 -10.01
CA SER A 548 0.95 41.18 -10.48
C SER A 548 2.40 41.66 -10.37
N ALA A 549 3.10 41.32 -9.28
CA ALA A 549 4.52 41.61 -9.12
C ALA A 549 5.36 40.86 -10.16
N MET A 550 5.09 39.57 -10.36
CA MET A 550 5.80 38.75 -11.34
C MET A 550 5.59 39.24 -12.77
N ILE A 551 4.37 39.70 -13.13
CA ILE A 551 4.07 40.28 -14.46
C ILE A 551 4.85 41.57 -14.68
N ARG A 552 5.07 42.39 -13.64
CA ARG A 552 5.89 43.61 -13.73
C ARG A 552 7.38 43.30 -13.91
N GLU A 553 7.86 42.20 -13.36
CA GLU A 553 9.29 41.86 -13.27
C GLU A 553 9.82 40.99 -14.42
N GLY A 554 8.95 40.39 -15.25
CA GLY A 554 9.39 39.61 -16.41
C GLY A 554 8.32 38.67 -16.99
N TRP A 555 8.79 37.62 -17.68
CA TRP A 555 7.90 36.60 -18.25
C TRP A 555 7.32 35.72 -17.14
N VAL A 556 5.99 35.72 -17.03
CA VAL A 556 5.25 34.84 -16.13
C VAL A 556 4.67 33.68 -16.92
N ASN A 557 4.84 32.45 -16.41
CA ASN A 557 4.03 31.35 -16.89
C ASN A 557 2.65 31.44 -16.23
N LEU A 558 1.64 31.79 -17.02
CA LEU A 558 0.26 31.56 -16.64
C LEU A 558 -0.07 30.14 -17.06
N ASN A 559 -0.12 29.20 -16.10
CA ASN A 559 -0.91 28.00 -16.31
C ASN A 559 -2.37 28.47 -16.34
N THR A 560 -2.93 28.66 -17.54
CA THR A 560 -4.24 29.30 -17.64
C THR A 560 -5.32 28.33 -17.19
N ALA A 561 -5.81 28.61 -15.99
CA ALA A 561 -7.08 28.13 -15.47
C ALA A 561 -8.33 28.52 -16.31
N LEU A 562 -8.17 29.03 -17.54
CA LEU A 562 -9.30 29.36 -18.41
C LEU A 562 -9.90 28.09 -19.06
N VAL A 563 -9.08 27.05 -19.21
CA VAL A 563 -9.49 25.67 -19.48
C VAL A 563 -8.92 24.86 -18.35
N GLN A 564 -9.45 25.01 -17.13
CA GLN A 564 -8.97 24.19 -16.03
C GLN A 564 -9.17 22.71 -16.39
N PHE A 565 -8.06 22.05 -16.66
CA PHE A 565 -7.88 20.60 -16.80
C PHE A 565 -8.82 19.94 -17.83
N PRO A 566 -8.57 20.06 -19.15
CA PRO A 566 -9.12 19.10 -20.08
C PRO A 566 -8.48 17.73 -19.77
N TRP A 567 -9.18 16.94 -18.96
CA TRP A 567 -8.83 15.55 -18.66
C TRP A 567 -9.14 14.71 -19.91
N GLY A 568 -8.17 14.69 -20.82
CA GLY A 568 -8.26 14.04 -22.13
C GLY A 568 -7.65 14.89 -23.24
N ASP A 569 -7.97 14.56 -24.49
CA ASP A 569 -7.49 15.30 -25.66
C ASP A 569 -8.12 16.70 -25.77
N PHE A 570 -7.36 17.65 -26.33
CA PHE A 570 -7.85 18.99 -26.63
C PHE A 570 -8.79 18.96 -27.84
N PRO A 571 -10.10 19.23 -27.69
CA PRO A 571 -11.00 19.26 -28.83
C PRO A 571 -10.64 20.41 -29.78
N THR A 572 -10.60 20.12 -31.07
CA THR A 572 -10.28 21.09 -32.13
C THR A 572 -11.52 21.80 -32.68
N SER A 573 -12.72 21.35 -32.29
CA SER A 573 -14.02 21.94 -32.62
C SER A 573 -15.08 21.56 -31.56
N GLY A 574 -16.22 22.25 -31.56
CA GLY A 574 -17.33 21.96 -30.65
C GLY A 574 -17.22 22.63 -29.28
N GLU A 575 -17.75 21.95 -28.26
CA GLU A 575 -17.83 22.43 -26.87
C GLU A 575 -16.80 21.70 -25.99
N VAL A 576 -16.20 22.43 -25.06
CA VAL A 576 -15.24 21.92 -24.07
C VAL A 576 -15.85 22.05 -22.68
N ASP A 577 -15.89 20.95 -21.94
CA ASP A 577 -16.25 20.97 -20.52
C ASP A 577 -15.06 21.57 -19.73
N ILE A 578 -15.35 22.54 -18.86
CA ILE A 578 -14.39 23.17 -17.93
C ILE A 578 -14.75 22.81 -16.48
N LEU A 579 -13.89 23.17 -15.52
CA LEU A 579 -14.14 22.85 -14.10
C LEU A 579 -15.53 23.30 -13.60
N ARG A 580 -16.03 22.56 -12.61
CA ARG A 580 -17.32 22.79 -11.94
C ARG A 580 -18.54 22.74 -12.89
N GLY A 581 -18.44 21.98 -13.98
CA GLY A 581 -19.55 21.74 -14.91
C GLY A 581 -19.80 22.89 -15.90
N GLY A 582 -18.85 23.82 -16.04
CA GLY A 582 -18.94 24.87 -17.05
C GLY A 582 -18.66 24.34 -18.46
N LYS A 583 -19.07 25.10 -19.48
CA LYS A 583 -18.90 24.76 -20.90
C LYS A 583 -18.41 25.98 -21.67
N ILE A 584 -17.51 25.79 -22.65
CA ILE A 584 -17.02 26.86 -23.54
C ILE A 584 -16.89 26.34 -24.98
N GLN A 585 -17.20 27.18 -25.98
CA GLN A 585 -16.98 26.80 -27.38
C GLN A 585 -15.50 26.91 -27.75
N VAL A 586 -14.96 25.97 -28.54
CA VAL A 586 -13.52 25.93 -28.91
C VAL A 586 -13.07 27.24 -29.58
N HIS A 587 -13.91 27.88 -30.40
CA HIS A 587 -13.57 29.15 -31.05
C HIS A 587 -13.44 30.32 -30.07
N GLU A 588 -14.27 30.36 -29.02
CA GLU A 588 -14.20 31.38 -27.96
C GLU A 588 -12.92 31.21 -27.13
N LEU A 589 -12.56 29.95 -26.84
CA LEU A 589 -11.30 29.62 -26.19
C LEU A 589 -10.09 30.09 -27.02
N GLN A 590 -10.07 29.79 -28.32
CA GLN A 590 -9.01 30.24 -29.22
C GLN A 590 -8.87 31.78 -29.22
N GLN A 591 -9.99 32.50 -29.19
CA GLN A 591 -9.97 33.97 -29.11
C GLN A 591 -9.37 34.46 -27.79
N LYS A 592 -9.76 33.86 -26.65
CA LYS A 592 -9.18 34.18 -25.33
C LYS A 592 -7.68 33.92 -25.29
N LEU A 593 -7.21 32.78 -25.79
CA LEU A 593 -5.79 32.46 -25.86
C LEU A 593 -5.00 33.45 -26.73
N ARG A 594 -5.58 33.92 -27.84
CA ARG A 594 -4.96 34.98 -28.66
C ARG A 594 -4.85 36.31 -27.91
N GLN A 595 -5.85 36.67 -27.12
CA GLN A 595 -5.83 37.90 -26.32
C GLN A 595 -4.75 37.86 -25.23
N ILE A 596 -4.55 36.71 -24.58
CA ILE A 596 -3.53 36.52 -23.53
C ILE A 596 -2.11 36.71 -24.09
N LYS A 597 -1.88 36.27 -25.33
CA LYS A 597 -0.58 36.45 -26.03
C LYS A 597 -0.19 37.91 -26.27
N ASN A 598 -1.10 38.87 -26.08
CA ASN A 598 -0.78 40.30 -26.17
C ASN A 598 -0.07 40.85 -24.92
N TYR A 599 0.04 40.06 -23.86
CA TYR A 599 0.75 40.40 -22.62
C TYR A 599 2.11 39.67 -22.58
N PRO A 600 3.09 40.12 -21.76
CA PRO A 600 4.40 39.48 -21.59
C PRO A 600 4.30 38.18 -20.76
N VAL A 601 3.34 37.32 -21.11
CA VAL A 601 3.03 36.07 -20.44
C VAL A 601 3.32 34.91 -21.38
N LYS A 602 3.79 33.80 -20.81
CA LYS A 602 3.86 32.51 -21.49
C LYS A 602 2.67 31.69 -20.99
N ASP A 603 1.92 31.11 -21.91
CA ASP A 603 0.83 30.21 -21.56
C ASP A 603 1.32 28.76 -21.67
N SER A 604 1.08 27.97 -20.65
CA SER A 604 1.28 26.53 -20.68
C SER A 604 -0.02 25.82 -20.34
N GLN A 605 -0.46 24.94 -21.24
CA GLN A 605 -1.62 24.08 -21.01
C GLN A 605 -1.15 22.75 -20.44
N TYR A 606 -1.89 22.25 -19.44
CA TYR A 606 -1.72 20.92 -18.90
C TYR A 606 -2.81 20.01 -19.47
N THR A 607 -2.42 18.90 -20.10
CA THR A 607 -3.34 17.89 -20.66
C THR A 607 -2.88 16.49 -20.25
N TRP A 608 -3.83 15.58 -20.12
CA TRP A 608 -3.58 14.17 -19.85
C TRP A 608 -3.66 13.36 -21.13
N LEU A 609 -2.53 13.31 -21.84
CA LEU A 609 -2.33 12.52 -23.07
C LEU A 609 -2.59 11.02 -22.88
N TRP A 610 -2.62 10.56 -21.64
CA TRP A 610 -2.87 9.17 -21.25
C TRP A 610 -4.36 8.84 -21.11
N SER A 611 -5.26 9.77 -21.40
CA SER A 611 -6.71 9.55 -21.32
C SER A 611 -7.42 10.22 -22.48
N ALA A 612 -8.65 9.79 -22.77
CA ALA A 612 -9.54 10.48 -23.69
C ALA A 612 -10.94 10.55 -23.09
N ALA A 613 -11.65 11.66 -23.33
CA ALA A 613 -13.06 11.78 -22.94
C ALA A 613 -13.92 10.86 -23.80
N TRP A 614 -15.03 10.36 -23.25
CA TRP A 614 -15.96 9.45 -23.94
C TRP A 614 -16.55 10.04 -25.24
N ASN A 615 -16.60 11.37 -25.33
CA ASN A 615 -17.12 12.13 -26.48
C ASN A 615 -16.02 12.64 -27.42
N SER A 616 -14.74 12.36 -27.14
CA SER A 616 -13.64 12.74 -28.02
C SER A 616 -13.69 11.94 -29.32
N LYS A 617 -13.27 12.57 -30.42
CA LYS A 617 -13.21 11.92 -31.73
C LYS A 617 -12.35 10.65 -31.68
N ILE A 618 -11.20 10.70 -31.01
CA ILE A 618 -10.27 9.57 -30.96
C ILE A 618 -10.87 8.37 -30.23
N TYR A 619 -11.60 8.60 -29.14
CA TYR A 619 -12.27 7.52 -28.43
C TYR A 619 -13.44 6.95 -29.23
N GLN A 620 -14.19 7.79 -29.95
CA GLN A 620 -15.29 7.32 -30.80
C GLN A 620 -14.80 6.49 -31.99
N GLU A 621 -13.67 6.87 -32.59
CA GLU A 621 -13.06 6.15 -33.71
C GLU A 621 -12.30 4.89 -33.26
N HIS A 622 -11.66 4.92 -32.09
CA HIS A 622 -10.80 3.86 -31.58
C HIS A 622 -11.08 3.53 -30.09
N PRO A 623 -12.30 3.10 -29.72
CA PRO A 623 -12.63 2.79 -28.33
C PRO A 623 -11.84 1.59 -27.77
N ASP A 624 -11.30 0.75 -28.65
CA ASP A 624 -10.42 -0.37 -28.32
C ASP A 624 -9.05 0.06 -27.79
N TRP A 625 -8.63 1.30 -28.04
CA TRP A 625 -7.38 1.86 -27.52
C TRP A 625 -7.46 2.28 -26.06
N PHE A 626 -8.63 2.15 -25.42
CA PHE A 626 -8.86 2.66 -24.07
C PHE A 626 -9.46 1.60 -23.13
N ILE A 627 -9.19 1.75 -21.83
CA ILE A 627 -9.76 0.92 -20.76
C ILE A 627 -11.00 1.61 -20.20
N ARG A 628 -12.15 0.98 -20.42
CA ARG A 628 -13.47 1.47 -20.02
C ARG A 628 -14.00 0.84 -18.73
N TYR A 629 -13.69 -0.44 -18.49
CA TYR A 629 -14.29 -1.23 -17.42
C TYR A 629 -13.25 -1.62 -16.37
N ASN A 630 -13.64 -1.65 -15.11
CA ASN A 630 -12.83 -2.12 -13.99
C ASN A 630 -12.82 -3.64 -13.88
N ALA A 631 -12.04 -4.18 -12.93
CA ALA A 631 -11.92 -5.61 -12.68
C ALA A 631 -13.23 -6.29 -12.23
N GLN A 632 -14.22 -5.48 -11.81
CA GLN A 632 -15.58 -5.90 -11.42
C GLN A 632 -16.60 -5.71 -12.58
N GLY A 633 -16.17 -5.13 -13.70
CA GLY A 633 -16.95 -4.98 -14.92
C GLY A 633 -17.78 -3.72 -14.96
N ASN A 634 -17.58 -2.82 -13.99
CA ASN A 634 -18.23 -1.53 -13.92
C ASN A 634 -17.51 -0.54 -14.83
N GLU A 635 -18.26 0.29 -15.53
CA GLU A 635 -17.69 1.41 -16.28
C GLU A 635 -17.07 2.38 -15.28
N THR A 636 -15.78 2.70 -15.45
CA THR A 636 -15.09 3.66 -14.58
C THR A 636 -14.61 4.83 -15.40
N SER A 637 -14.55 6.00 -14.75
CA SER A 637 -13.75 7.11 -15.25
C SER A 637 -12.33 6.97 -14.72
N PHE A 638 -11.33 7.18 -15.58
CA PHE A 638 -9.94 7.19 -15.15
C PHE A 638 -9.66 8.30 -14.12
N PHE A 639 -10.38 9.43 -14.21
CA PHE A 639 -10.45 10.46 -13.16
C PHE A 639 -11.90 10.69 -12.68
N PRO A 640 -12.34 9.98 -11.62
CA PRO A 640 -13.68 10.14 -11.09
C PRO A 640 -13.87 11.52 -10.43
N GLY A 641 -15.05 12.14 -10.62
CA GLY A 641 -15.40 13.46 -10.08
C GLY A 641 -15.18 14.65 -11.02
N TYR A 642 -14.68 14.42 -12.24
CA TYR A 642 -14.53 15.42 -13.29
C TYR A 642 -15.41 15.07 -14.50
N SER A 643 -14.84 14.88 -15.69
CA SER A 643 -15.50 14.32 -16.87
C SER A 643 -15.32 12.81 -16.92
N GLN A 644 -16.24 12.08 -17.56
CA GLN A 644 -16.03 10.67 -17.86
C GLN A 644 -14.93 10.52 -18.92
N ASN A 645 -13.82 9.89 -18.54
CA ASN A 645 -12.66 9.67 -19.40
C ASN A 645 -12.10 8.26 -19.21
N PHE A 646 -11.35 7.78 -20.20
CA PHE A 646 -10.86 6.41 -20.24
C PHE A 646 -9.35 6.37 -20.44
N TYR A 647 -8.68 5.42 -19.78
CA TYR A 647 -7.22 5.30 -19.84
C TYR A 647 -6.76 4.78 -21.18
N ARG A 648 -5.74 5.39 -21.77
CA ARG A 648 -5.19 5.05 -23.08
C ARG A 648 -4.13 3.94 -22.99
N LEU A 649 -4.26 2.93 -23.83
CA LEU A 649 -3.34 1.80 -23.95
C LEU A 649 -2.16 2.14 -24.88
N VAL A 650 -1.11 2.74 -24.33
CA VAL A 650 0.09 3.14 -25.09
C VAL A 650 1.00 1.97 -25.53
N GLY A 651 0.63 0.75 -25.14
CA GLY A 651 1.19 -0.47 -25.72
C GLY A 651 0.83 -0.66 -27.19
N ILE A 652 -0.30 -0.08 -27.64
CA ILE A 652 -0.75 -0.12 -29.04
C ILE A 652 0.06 0.91 -29.85
N PRO A 653 0.83 0.51 -30.89
CA PRO A 653 1.70 1.42 -31.63
C PRO A 653 0.97 2.62 -32.25
N GLU A 654 -0.21 2.42 -32.81
CA GLU A 654 -1.06 3.43 -33.44
C GLU A 654 -1.58 4.43 -32.41
N SER A 655 -2.10 3.93 -31.28
CA SER A 655 -2.55 4.74 -30.15
C SER A 655 -1.47 5.68 -29.63
N ARG A 656 -0.25 5.16 -29.52
CA ARG A 656 0.92 5.93 -29.09
C ARG A 656 1.39 6.93 -30.15
N ALA A 657 1.35 6.56 -31.44
CA ALA A 657 1.78 7.45 -32.53
C ALA A 657 0.86 8.67 -32.65
N GLU A 658 -0.42 8.52 -32.32
CA GLU A 658 -1.39 9.61 -32.31
C GLU A 658 -1.07 10.68 -31.24
N ILE A 659 -0.64 10.27 -30.04
CA ILE A 659 -0.19 11.18 -28.96
C ILE A 659 0.95 12.11 -29.40
N VAL A 660 1.85 11.62 -30.27
CA VAL A 660 3.03 12.40 -30.71
C VAL A 660 2.67 13.36 -31.85
N ARG A 661 1.51 13.17 -32.50
CA ARG A 661 1.01 14.01 -33.60
C ARG A 661 0.10 15.14 -33.11
N SER A 662 -0.54 14.96 -31.96
CA SER A 662 -1.29 16.00 -31.24
C SER A 662 -0.34 16.96 -30.51
#